data_AF-A0AA45L7F1-F1
#
_entry.id   AF-A0AA45L7F1-F1
#
_cell.length_a   1.000
_cell.length_b   1.000
_cell.length_c   1.000
_cell.angle_alpha   90.00
_cell.angle_beta   90.00
_cell.angle_gamma   90.00
#
_symmetry.space_group_name_H-M   'P 1'
#
loop_
_entity.id
_entity.type
_entity.pdbx_description
1 polymer ?
#
loop_
_entity_poly.entity_id
_entity_poly.type
_entity_poly.pdbx_seq_one_letter_code
_entity_poly.pdbx_strand_id
1 'polypeptide(L)'
;MSELEVHALRVGAWVSRAGLGLWLDDRRLYRDGQAALKSKIATALDRRRLERDWDQLVDGVAEELLAIPTRHPDLPVDELGASLYALGEHLDLLQFEVLWAWGRDDAVTLEGLIRNTEQEATRAYDVALAMTCAALHGVLARLPDIAEGFSWSTGLAVITDEVRSVMVQAGDRGAHNDLEARYRRFVAGALDRLDRWSVDGPMSHQNLSSAYVSLGVRPRTGSADVVMPIVDALESSRHLLVLGGPGAGKSTLLRWLAIHAAQDEPHASRPRPVPFFVRAAELRDEADPVRQLVLSAVHPVPRPPDEWVRELLTRGSALVLVDGLDEIPVRGRSGGWRWLAEVAKRFPKARVVVTTRPSALPKPSVATLFDVVELAPMDSTQIREFVWHWCEANPNMDDDRRDTLYRMVAENPQVAHLTTNPLMCRLLCELLSRRSTVPSGVSELYKAVWDLRVHHHGHRVATGRHLRLSPREKSALLEQVAYRLVTEKRSEVDRKWVVALLGRELRTMSQVRCSPEEALDELIGPGTVLRESAEGRIEFLHRTFRDYLAAQAAVHQGSVELLVRLSHEEQWDDLVAMAAARLAPDDFEHLMNGLLDRAATEAGYRTRLLNVARECATLRPDLREATLDRIAFLGQSGVAAPASTSPVPRLVVAIDIANYTRRASAHQLAVQGALYDILRGAFDESGCPWETCTVEGRGDGVVVLAPPHADSGLISTLLPQAFARALKRHNAMRSTDGRLDVRMALAQEEPGDRKPGRDGAAVVRAMRMVDSLAVRKALRESIAPLAVILSDPLHKRLGGDEAAAYQLCSVIAKETVMNAWVRTFGGGKQRRSRGLDQRASGLRLPFKAAEVVDRAHADVAQRASTISLDQVMRRAARAVPAKDAWSALHRPGIDVIVELDLAAGRAAWQAEECVRGGAAAVAVPIGPPADFAAVRAAIDVPLLYQDVVVSSYQVHEARALGADLVLLTAAAVVPGALARLVGLVESLGMTPVIDVHTLSEAGQALETGASVICVNARRFGGTTDSEGALDHILPELPLEVVKIARGGIRGPEELVARTGTGLDAVVLDGVFREGTGDPQRAIRQMVSAGELRWEHHQAGGDRPSPHLG
;
A
#
# COMPACT_ATOMS: atom_id res chain seq x y z
N MET A 1 -37.17 10.01 -51.20
CA MET A 1 -36.58 9.24 -50.10
C MET A 1 -36.36 7.81 -50.59
N SER A 2 -35.17 7.27 -50.36
CA SER A 2 -34.89 5.85 -50.62
C SER A 2 -35.65 4.96 -49.63
N GLU A 3 -35.86 3.67 -49.94
CA GLU A 3 -36.50 2.74 -48.98
C GLU A 3 -35.71 2.64 -47.67
N LEU A 4 -34.38 2.70 -47.74
CA LEU A 4 -33.50 2.72 -46.57
C LEU A 4 -33.74 3.95 -45.68
N GLU A 5 -33.88 5.15 -46.26
CA GLU A 5 -34.21 6.37 -45.53
C GLU A 5 -35.58 6.27 -44.83
N VAL A 6 -36.57 5.65 -45.49
CA VAL A 6 -37.90 5.45 -44.90
C VAL A 6 -37.81 4.56 -43.65
N HIS A 7 -37.02 3.49 -43.69
CA HIS A 7 -36.86 2.60 -42.55
C HIS A 7 -36.05 3.22 -41.41
N ALA A 8 -34.99 3.97 -41.72
CA ALA A 8 -34.20 4.71 -40.73
C ALA A 8 -35.05 5.77 -40.00
N LEU A 9 -35.87 6.53 -40.74
CA LEU A 9 -36.78 7.51 -40.17
C LEU A 9 -37.87 6.88 -39.29
N ARG A 10 -38.33 5.68 -39.64
CA ARG A 10 -39.29 4.92 -38.81
C ARG A 10 -38.68 4.54 -37.46
N VAL A 11 -37.44 4.05 -37.43
CA VAL A 11 -36.72 3.71 -36.20
C VAL A 11 -36.45 4.98 -35.36
N GLY A 12 -36.00 6.06 -36.00
CA GLY A 12 -35.80 7.35 -35.34
C GLY A 12 -37.09 7.92 -34.72
N ALA A 13 -38.20 7.80 -35.43
CA ALA A 13 -39.51 8.16 -34.90
C ALA A 13 -39.85 7.35 -33.65
N TRP A 14 -39.65 6.04 -33.66
CA TRP A 14 -39.90 5.19 -32.50
C TRP A 14 -39.06 5.59 -31.27
N VAL A 15 -37.75 5.83 -31.44
CA VAL A 15 -36.87 6.24 -30.32
C VAL A 15 -37.37 7.52 -29.66
N SER A 16 -37.80 8.50 -30.45
CA SER A 16 -38.32 9.78 -29.94
C SER A 16 -39.61 9.62 -29.11
N ARG A 17 -40.59 8.82 -29.57
CA ARG A 17 -41.84 8.54 -28.82
C ARG A 17 -41.60 7.66 -27.59
N ALA A 18 -40.75 6.65 -27.71
CA ALA A 18 -40.38 5.79 -26.59
C ALA A 18 -39.68 6.58 -25.48
N GLY A 19 -38.65 7.35 -25.82
CA GLY A 19 -37.87 8.14 -24.86
C GLY A 19 -38.73 9.15 -24.12
N LEU A 20 -39.53 9.94 -24.84
CA LEU A 20 -40.38 10.95 -24.21
C LEU A 20 -41.56 10.32 -23.45
N GLY A 21 -42.18 9.26 -23.96
CA GLY A 21 -43.24 8.54 -23.26
C GLY A 21 -42.76 7.93 -21.94
N LEU A 22 -41.59 7.30 -21.93
CA LEU A 22 -40.95 6.72 -20.74
C LEU A 22 -40.39 7.79 -19.78
N TRP A 23 -40.02 8.96 -20.30
CA TRP A 23 -39.58 10.04 -19.44
C TRP A 23 -40.74 10.67 -18.65
N LEU A 24 -41.91 10.79 -19.28
CA LEU A 24 -43.09 11.48 -18.72
C LEU A 24 -44.12 10.57 -18.08
N ASP A 25 -43.90 9.25 -18.13
CA ASP A 25 -44.90 8.24 -17.78
C ASP A 25 -46.23 8.43 -18.54
N ASP A 26 -46.15 8.68 -19.84
CA ASP A 26 -47.32 9.00 -20.66
C ASP A 26 -47.53 8.01 -21.81
N ARG A 27 -48.50 7.11 -21.60
CA ARG A 27 -48.96 6.11 -22.58
C ARG A 27 -49.51 6.70 -23.87
N ARG A 28 -50.06 7.91 -23.85
CA ARG A 28 -50.60 8.58 -25.06
C ARG A 28 -49.48 9.15 -25.90
N LEU A 29 -48.43 9.69 -25.27
CA LEU A 29 -47.24 10.13 -25.99
C LEU A 29 -46.47 8.96 -26.62
N TYR A 30 -46.40 7.82 -25.94
CA TYR A 30 -45.85 6.60 -26.54
C TYR A 30 -46.64 6.15 -27.78
N ARG A 31 -47.97 6.15 -27.73
CA ARG A 31 -48.84 5.66 -28.82
C ARG A 31 -49.01 6.64 -29.97
N ASP A 32 -49.40 7.87 -29.67
CA ASP A 32 -49.83 8.87 -30.65
C ASP A 32 -48.71 9.88 -30.97
N GLY A 33 -47.55 9.77 -30.31
CA GLY A 33 -46.36 10.56 -30.56
C GLY A 33 -46.62 12.07 -30.50
N GLN A 34 -46.14 12.78 -31.52
CA GLN A 34 -46.25 14.23 -31.64
C GLN A 34 -47.71 14.74 -31.54
N ALA A 35 -48.72 13.94 -31.94
CA ALA A 35 -50.12 14.35 -31.90
C ALA A 35 -50.67 14.51 -30.47
N ALA A 36 -50.27 13.63 -29.55
CA ALA A 36 -50.64 13.74 -28.14
C ALA A 36 -50.03 14.99 -27.49
N LEU A 37 -48.82 15.37 -27.88
CA LEU A 37 -48.10 16.53 -27.33
C LEU A 37 -48.74 17.87 -27.75
N LYS A 38 -49.27 17.96 -28.99
CA LYS A 38 -49.96 19.17 -29.50
C LYS A 38 -51.18 19.56 -28.67
N SER A 39 -51.86 18.58 -28.07
CA SER A 39 -53.02 18.78 -27.19
C SER A 39 -52.66 19.37 -25.81
N LYS A 40 -51.39 19.25 -25.40
CA LYS A 40 -50.89 19.68 -24.09
C LYS A 40 -50.23 21.06 -24.10
N ILE A 41 -50.04 21.68 -25.27
CA ILE A 41 -49.35 22.97 -25.44
C ILE A 41 -50.34 24.07 -25.83
N ALA A 42 -50.36 25.13 -25.02
CA ALA A 42 -51.35 26.20 -25.11
C ALA A 42 -51.13 27.21 -26.25
N THR A 43 -49.88 27.47 -26.64
CA THR A 43 -49.54 28.52 -27.64
C THR A 43 -49.13 27.93 -28.99
N ALA A 44 -49.48 28.63 -30.08
CA ALA A 44 -49.14 28.20 -31.43
C ALA A 44 -47.62 28.30 -31.73
N LEU A 45 -46.91 29.20 -31.05
CA LEU A 45 -45.47 29.39 -31.23
C LEU A 45 -44.66 28.24 -30.61
N ASP A 46 -45.01 27.84 -29.38
CA ASP A 46 -44.33 26.73 -28.69
C ASP A 46 -44.64 25.40 -29.37
N ARG A 47 -45.84 25.24 -29.95
CA ARG A 47 -46.20 24.07 -30.75
C ARG A 47 -45.29 23.92 -31.98
N ARG A 48 -45.06 24.99 -32.74
CA ARG A 48 -44.18 24.95 -33.94
C ARG A 48 -42.71 24.71 -33.58
N ARG A 49 -42.23 25.32 -32.48
CA ARG A 49 -40.85 25.13 -32.02
C ARG A 49 -40.61 23.68 -31.62
N LEU A 50 -41.55 23.11 -30.87
CA LEU A 50 -41.48 21.71 -30.43
C LEU A 50 -41.64 20.72 -31.59
N GLU A 51 -42.48 21.03 -32.58
CA GLU A 51 -42.57 20.24 -33.83
C GLU A 51 -41.21 20.16 -34.52
N ARG A 52 -40.55 21.31 -34.67
CA ARG A 52 -39.21 21.38 -35.29
C ARG A 52 -38.16 20.60 -34.49
N ASP A 53 -38.13 20.74 -33.17
CA ASP A 53 -37.11 20.08 -32.33
C ASP A 53 -37.36 18.55 -32.24
N TRP A 54 -38.62 18.10 -32.33
CA TRP A 54 -38.99 16.68 -32.47
C TRP A 54 -38.51 16.10 -33.80
N ASP A 55 -38.78 16.80 -34.91
CA ASP A 55 -38.39 16.36 -36.24
C ASP A 55 -36.85 16.28 -36.35
N GLN A 56 -36.13 17.23 -35.74
CA GLN A 56 -34.65 17.19 -35.68
C GLN A 56 -34.10 15.97 -34.90
N LEU A 57 -34.80 15.51 -33.85
CA LEU A 57 -34.39 14.31 -33.11
C LEU A 57 -34.59 13.05 -33.95
N VAL A 58 -35.72 12.96 -34.66
CA VAL A 58 -36.02 11.85 -35.58
C VAL A 58 -34.99 11.79 -36.71
N ASP A 59 -34.72 12.93 -37.33
CA ASP A 59 -33.75 13.05 -38.42
C ASP A 59 -32.34 12.71 -37.93
N GLY A 60 -31.94 13.16 -36.74
CA GLY A 60 -30.61 12.87 -36.17
C GLY A 60 -30.35 11.39 -35.93
N VAL A 61 -31.34 10.63 -35.45
CA VAL A 61 -31.23 9.17 -35.28
C VAL A 61 -31.19 8.48 -36.65
N ALA A 62 -31.99 8.93 -37.60
CA ALA A 62 -32.05 8.37 -38.94
C ALA A 62 -30.73 8.59 -39.72
N GLU A 63 -30.14 9.79 -39.66
CA GLU A 63 -28.85 10.11 -40.29
C GLU A 63 -27.73 9.18 -39.81
N GLU A 64 -27.69 8.88 -38.51
CA GLU A 64 -26.67 8.00 -37.92
C GLU A 64 -26.86 6.53 -38.33
N LEU A 65 -28.10 6.05 -38.44
CA LEU A 65 -28.38 4.71 -38.96
C LEU A 65 -28.03 4.62 -40.46
N LEU A 66 -28.25 5.69 -41.23
CA LEU A 66 -27.87 5.76 -42.64
C LEU A 66 -26.35 5.84 -42.85
N ALA A 67 -25.59 6.25 -41.84
CA ALA A 67 -24.13 6.30 -41.87
C ALA A 67 -23.45 4.94 -41.60
N ILE A 68 -24.21 3.90 -41.22
CA ILE A 68 -23.67 2.56 -40.92
C ILE A 68 -22.80 1.98 -42.06
N PRO A 69 -23.20 2.00 -43.34
CA PRO A 69 -22.38 1.45 -44.43
C PRO A 69 -21.05 2.19 -44.61
N THR A 70 -21.00 3.47 -44.23
CA THR A 70 -19.76 4.26 -44.26
C THR A 70 -18.81 3.88 -43.13
N ARG A 71 -19.33 3.46 -41.97
CA ARG A 71 -18.55 3.05 -40.79
C ARG A 71 -18.19 1.57 -40.81
N HIS A 72 -19.02 0.75 -41.46
CA HIS A 72 -18.87 -0.70 -41.60
C HIS A 72 -18.96 -1.05 -43.10
N PRO A 73 -17.87 -0.85 -43.87
CA PRO A 73 -17.86 -1.03 -45.33
C PRO A 73 -18.11 -2.48 -45.77
N ASP A 74 -18.00 -3.42 -44.83
CA ASP A 74 -18.24 -4.84 -44.97
C ASP A 74 -19.73 -5.24 -44.91
N LEU A 75 -20.64 -4.30 -44.61
CA LEU A 75 -22.08 -4.53 -44.57
C LEU A 75 -22.78 -4.06 -45.86
N PRO A 76 -23.48 -4.94 -46.59
CA PRO A 76 -24.26 -4.55 -47.76
C PRO A 76 -25.43 -3.60 -47.41
N VAL A 77 -25.65 -2.59 -48.26
CA VAL A 77 -26.69 -1.56 -48.04
C VAL A 77 -28.11 -2.14 -48.09
N ASP A 78 -28.31 -3.16 -48.93
CA ASP A 78 -29.53 -3.95 -49.06
C ASP A 78 -29.81 -4.80 -47.82
N GLU A 79 -28.79 -5.43 -47.22
CA GLU A 79 -28.92 -6.13 -45.94
C GLU A 79 -29.28 -5.18 -44.79
N LEU A 80 -28.69 -3.98 -44.77
CA LEU A 80 -29.04 -2.95 -43.78
C LEU A 80 -30.49 -2.48 -43.95
N GLY A 81 -30.97 -2.31 -45.19
CA GLY A 81 -32.35 -1.95 -45.48
C GLY A 81 -33.35 -2.96 -44.93
N ALA A 82 -33.13 -4.25 -45.20
CA ALA A 82 -33.94 -5.33 -44.65
C ALA A 82 -33.88 -5.40 -43.12
N SER A 83 -32.69 -5.15 -42.54
CA SER A 83 -32.47 -5.18 -41.09
C SER A 83 -33.20 -4.03 -40.38
N LEU A 84 -33.16 -2.81 -40.92
CA LEU A 84 -33.87 -1.66 -40.37
C LEU A 84 -35.39 -1.82 -40.50
N TYR A 85 -35.87 -2.43 -41.59
CA TYR A 85 -37.28 -2.78 -41.74
C TYR A 85 -37.74 -3.76 -40.66
N ALA A 86 -37.02 -4.89 -40.50
CA ALA A 86 -37.33 -5.90 -39.49
C ALA A 86 -37.25 -5.35 -38.07
N LEU A 87 -36.25 -4.51 -37.78
CA LEU A 87 -36.12 -3.84 -36.49
C LEU A 87 -37.32 -2.93 -36.23
N GLY A 88 -37.76 -2.14 -37.22
CA GLY A 88 -38.96 -1.31 -37.10
C GLY A 88 -40.23 -2.11 -36.74
N GLU A 89 -40.43 -3.28 -37.36
CA GLU A 89 -41.54 -4.18 -37.01
C GLU A 89 -41.45 -4.70 -35.56
N HIS A 90 -40.25 -5.10 -35.12
CA HIS A 90 -40.05 -5.57 -33.75
C HIS A 90 -40.28 -4.47 -32.71
N LEU A 91 -39.86 -3.24 -33.00
CA LEU A 91 -40.06 -2.09 -32.13
C LEU A 91 -41.55 -1.73 -31.97
N ASP A 92 -42.35 -1.85 -33.03
CA ASP A 92 -43.78 -1.55 -33.00
C ASP A 92 -44.60 -2.57 -32.20
N LEU A 93 -44.09 -3.80 -32.03
CA LEU A 93 -44.72 -4.85 -31.21
C LEU A 93 -44.52 -4.65 -29.70
N LEU A 94 -43.59 -3.77 -29.29
CA LEU A 94 -43.29 -3.55 -27.89
C LEU A 94 -44.39 -2.74 -27.21
N GLN A 95 -44.95 -3.31 -26.13
CA GLN A 95 -45.95 -2.62 -25.31
C GLN A 95 -45.27 -1.65 -24.35
N PHE A 96 -45.93 -0.51 -24.10
CA PHE A 96 -45.41 0.52 -23.21
C PHE A 96 -45.14 -0.04 -21.81
N GLU A 97 -45.99 -0.91 -21.30
CA GLU A 97 -45.86 -1.48 -19.95
C GLU A 97 -44.61 -2.36 -19.82
N VAL A 98 -44.21 -3.02 -20.91
CA VAL A 98 -43.00 -3.84 -20.98
C VAL A 98 -41.76 -2.94 -21.02
N LEU A 99 -41.80 -1.88 -21.84
CA LEU A 99 -40.74 -0.86 -21.91
C LEU A 99 -40.63 -0.02 -20.63
N TRP A 100 -41.75 0.25 -19.96
CA TRP A 100 -41.80 0.98 -18.70
C TRP A 100 -41.20 0.15 -17.56
N ALA A 101 -41.49 -1.16 -17.55
CA ALA A 101 -40.92 -2.10 -16.59
C ALA A 101 -39.41 -2.33 -16.75
N TRP A 102 -38.85 -2.08 -17.94
CA TRP A 102 -37.40 -2.16 -18.20
C TRP A 102 -36.59 -1.21 -17.31
N GLY A 103 -37.14 -0.06 -16.90
CA GLY A 103 -36.43 0.94 -16.09
C GLY A 103 -35.31 1.62 -16.88
N ARG A 104 -35.01 2.90 -16.62
CA ARG A 104 -34.17 3.75 -17.47
C ARG A 104 -32.66 3.39 -17.52
N ASP A 105 -32.29 2.17 -17.11
CA ASP A 105 -30.99 1.93 -16.49
C ASP A 105 -29.92 1.25 -17.39
N ASP A 106 -30.25 0.53 -18.50
CA ASP A 106 -29.21 0.00 -19.44
C ASP A 106 -29.74 -0.42 -20.84
N ALA A 107 -29.03 -0.05 -21.91
CA ALA A 107 -29.33 -0.39 -23.30
C ALA A 107 -29.24 -1.90 -23.61
N VAL A 108 -28.39 -2.67 -22.93
CA VAL A 108 -28.17 -4.11 -23.21
C VAL A 108 -29.38 -4.97 -22.83
N THR A 109 -30.08 -4.63 -21.75
CA THR A 109 -31.33 -5.30 -21.36
C THR A 109 -32.47 -5.00 -22.33
N LEU A 110 -32.49 -3.80 -22.91
CA LEU A 110 -33.45 -3.45 -23.95
C LEU A 110 -33.19 -4.24 -25.23
N GLU A 111 -31.93 -4.44 -25.63
CA GLU A 111 -31.60 -5.33 -26.75
C GLU A 111 -32.15 -6.74 -26.51
N GLY A 112 -32.00 -7.30 -25.31
CA GLY A 112 -32.55 -8.60 -24.94
C GLY A 112 -34.08 -8.65 -24.97
N LEU A 113 -34.74 -7.55 -24.61
CA LEU A 113 -36.20 -7.40 -24.68
C LEU A 113 -36.70 -7.40 -26.12
N ILE A 114 -36.00 -6.69 -27.01
CA ILE A 114 -36.33 -6.56 -28.43
C ILE A 114 -36.03 -7.86 -29.19
N ARG A 115 -34.97 -8.59 -28.80
CA ARG A 115 -34.54 -9.85 -29.42
C ARG A 115 -35.43 -11.05 -29.15
N ASN A 116 -36.48 -10.94 -28.33
CA ASN A 116 -37.31 -12.08 -27.94
C ASN A 116 -38.25 -12.61 -29.07
N THR A 117 -37.83 -12.46 -30.32
CA THR A 117 -38.48 -12.92 -31.55
C THR A 117 -37.60 -13.97 -32.24
N GLU A 118 -38.18 -15.09 -32.67
CA GLU A 118 -37.51 -16.36 -33.08
C GLU A 118 -36.64 -16.32 -34.36
N GLN A 119 -36.07 -15.17 -34.78
CA GLN A 119 -35.28 -15.08 -36.03
C GLN A 119 -33.77 -15.00 -35.80
N GLU A 120 -32.99 -15.70 -36.63
CA GLU A 120 -31.54 -15.53 -36.75
C GLU A 120 -31.23 -14.09 -37.21
N ALA A 121 -30.69 -13.27 -36.30
CA ALA A 121 -30.33 -11.89 -36.58
C ALA A 121 -29.07 -11.83 -37.45
N THR A 122 -29.12 -11.01 -38.50
CA THR A 122 -27.93 -10.67 -39.30
C THR A 122 -27.03 -9.71 -38.53
N ARG A 123 -25.75 -9.66 -38.90
CA ARG A 123 -24.79 -8.72 -38.29
C ARG A 123 -25.23 -7.26 -38.48
N ALA A 124 -25.86 -6.91 -39.61
CA ALA A 124 -26.43 -5.59 -39.85
C ALA A 124 -27.59 -5.26 -38.88
N TYR A 125 -28.44 -6.25 -38.57
CA TYR A 125 -29.51 -6.12 -37.58
C TYR A 125 -28.94 -5.88 -36.17
N ASP A 126 -27.90 -6.61 -35.78
CA ASP A 126 -27.27 -6.44 -34.47
C ASP A 126 -26.69 -5.04 -34.27
N VAL A 127 -26.02 -4.50 -35.30
CA VAL A 127 -25.47 -3.14 -35.28
C VAL A 127 -26.60 -2.11 -35.21
N ALA A 128 -27.64 -2.25 -36.03
CA ALA A 128 -28.78 -1.34 -36.04
C ALA A 128 -29.55 -1.36 -34.70
N LEU A 129 -29.74 -2.55 -34.11
CA LEU A 129 -30.41 -2.73 -32.83
C LEU A 129 -29.61 -2.08 -31.70
N ALA A 130 -28.30 -2.33 -31.62
CA ALA A 130 -27.44 -1.74 -30.60
C ALA A 130 -27.42 -0.21 -30.67
N MET A 131 -27.32 0.35 -31.89
CA MET A 131 -27.40 1.79 -32.10
C MET A 131 -28.76 2.37 -31.68
N THR A 132 -29.85 1.65 -31.93
CA THR A 132 -31.21 2.06 -31.54
C THR A 132 -31.38 2.06 -30.02
N CYS A 133 -30.90 1.02 -29.32
CA CYS A 133 -30.95 0.94 -27.86
C CYS A 133 -30.07 1.99 -27.20
N ALA A 134 -28.88 2.24 -27.74
CA ALA A 134 -27.98 3.29 -27.26
C ALA A 134 -28.59 4.69 -27.44
N ALA A 135 -29.27 4.95 -28.56
CA ALA A 135 -29.96 6.21 -28.80
C ALA A 135 -31.08 6.44 -27.77
N LEU A 136 -31.92 5.43 -27.51
CA LEU A 136 -33.00 5.53 -26.51
C LEU A 136 -32.47 5.74 -25.08
N HIS A 137 -31.42 5.00 -24.70
CA HIS A 137 -30.79 5.19 -23.39
C HIS A 137 -30.15 6.58 -23.27
N GLY A 138 -29.48 7.06 -24.32
CA GLY A 138 -28.90 8.41 -24.37
C GLY A 138 -29.94 9.52 -24.18
N VAL A 139 -31.11 9.38 -24.82
CA VAL A 139 -32.26 10.28 -24.61
C VAL A 139 -32.69 10.28 -23.14
N LEU A 140 -32.87 9.10 -22.53
CA LEU A 140 -33.39 8.96 -21.16
C LEU A 140 -32.41 9.42 -20.07
N ALA A 141 -31.11 9.14 -20.23
CA ALA A 141 -30.09 9.43 -19.21
C ALA A 141 -29.77 10.92 -19.07
N ARG A 142 -30.08 11.72 -20.09
CA ARG A 142 -29.76 13.17 -20.11
C ARG A 142 -30.99 14.05 -19.94
N LEU A 143 -32.16 13.43 -19.84
CA LEU A 143 -33.41 14.11 -19.53
C LEU A 143 -33.47 14.46 -18.03
N PRO A 144 -33.72 15.73 -17.65
CA PRO A 144 -33.72 16.15 -16.24
C PRO A 144 -34.88 15.52 -15.45
N ASP A 145 -34.71 15.39 -14.13
CA ASP A 145 -35.79 15.01 -13.23
C ASP A 145 -36.92 16.06 -13.29
N ILE A 146 -38.17 15.61 -13.41
CA ILE A 146 -39.33 16.48 -13.58
C ILE A 146 -39.60 17.20 -12.24
N ALA A 147 -38.95 18.34 -12.03
CA ALA A 147 -39.29 19.28 -10.98
C ALA A 147 -40.50 20.15 -11.40
N GLU A 148 -41.27 20.65 -10.43
CA GLU A 148 -42.37 21.58 -10.69
C GLU A 148 -41.86 22.82 -11.45
N GLY A 149 -42.39 23.07 -12.67
CA GLY A 149 -42.06 24.25 -13.49
C GLY A 149 -41.28 23.99 -14.80
N PHE A 150 -41.15 22.74 -15.26
CA PHE A 150 -40.45 22.39 -16.50
C PHE A 150 -41.02 23.08 -17.77
N SER A 151 -40.14 23.74 -18.57
CA SER A 151 -40.49 24.37 -19.86
C SER A 151 -40.07 23.50 -21.05
N TRP A 152 -41.05 23.07 -21.84
CA TRP A 152 -40.86 22.22 -23.02
C TRP A 152 -39.90 22.78 -24.07
N SER A 153 -39.83 24.10 -24.21
CA SER A 153 -39.06 24.77 -25.26
C SER A 153 -37.55 24.82 -24.99
N THR A 154 -37.11 24.58 -23.75
CA THR A 154 -35.70 24.63 -23.35
C THR A 154 -35.09 23.23 -23.20
N GLY A 155 -35.88 22.22 -22.84
CA GLY A 155 -35.40 20.85 -22.64
C GLY A 155 -35.13 20.09 -23.94
N LEU A 156 -35.96 20.25 -24.97
CA LEU A 156 -35.84 19.47 -26.21
C LEU A 156 -34.62 19.82 -27.07
N ALA A 157 -34.26 21.10 -27.15
CA ALA A 157 -33.09 21.54 -27.92
C ALA A 157 -31.75 21.01 -27.33
N VAL A 158 -31.70 20.79 -26.02
CA VAL A 158 -30.52 20.20 -25.34
C VAL A 158 -30.44 18.69 -25.62
N ILE A 159 -31.58 18.00 -25.77
CA ILE A 159 -31.60 16.55 -26.05
C ILE A 159 -31.06 16.27 -27.46
N THR A 160 -31.39 17.08 -28.46
CA THR A 160 -31.08 16.82 -29.88
C THR A 160 -29.57 16.84 -30.19
N ASP A 161 -28.82 17.83 -29.69
CA ASP A 161 -27.35 17.90 -29.88
C ASP A 161 -26.60 16.78 -29.13
N GLU A 162 -27.20 16.34 -28.03
CA GLU A 162 -26.59 15.50 -27.02
C GLU A 162 -26.81 14.00 -27.35
N VAL A 163 -27.90 13.65 -28.05
CA VAL A 163 -28.16 12.32 -28.63
C VAL A 163 -27.24 12.03 -29.82
N ARG A 164 -26.98 13.04 -30.66
CA ARG A 164 -26.03 12.94 -31.79
C ARG A 164 -24.62 12.57 -31.31
N SER A 165 -24.18 13.13 -30.18
CA SER A 165 -22.88 12.83 -29.54
C SER A 165 -22.76 11.38 -29.05
N VAL A 166 -23.84 10.78 -28.53
CA VAL A 166 -23.86 9.40 -28.01
C VAL A 166 -23.85 8.37 -29.14
N MET A 167 -24.58 8.64 -30.25
CA MET A 167 -24.68 7.71 -31.38
C MET A 167 -23.35 7.56 -32.15
N VAL A 168 -22.57 8.64 -32.25
CA VAL A 168 -21.21 8.62 -32.82
C VAL A 168 -20.27 7.72 -31.99
N GLN A 169 -20.48 7.62 -30.67
CA GLN A 169 -19.66 6.77 -29.77
C GLN A 169 -20.11 5.30 -29.72
N ALA A 170 -21.36 5.00 -30.11
CA ALA A 170 -21.93 3.66 -30.08
C ALA A 170 -21.58 2.85 -31.36
N GLY A 171 -21.42 3.50 -32.50
CA GLY A 171 -21.07 2.86 -33.77
C GLY A 171 -19.66 2.25 -33.86
N ASP A 172 -18.82 2.47 -32.84
CA ASP A 172 -17.39 2.12 -32.81
C ASP A 172 -17.06 0.91 -31.90
N ARG A 173 -18.07 0.22 -31.33
CA ARG A 173 -17.87 -0.82 -30.31
C ARG A 173 -18.29 -2.21 -30.77
N GLY A 174 -17.31 -3.00 -31.22
CA GLY A 174 -17.45 -4.45 -31.41
C GLY A 174 -17.75 -5.18 -30.10
N ALA A 175 -18.66 -6.14 -30.17
CA ALA A 175 -19.14 -6.97 -29.07
C ALA A 175 -18.03 -7.84 -28.43
N HIS A 176 -18.20 -8.10 -27.13
CA HIS A 176 -17.37 -8.89 -26.17
C HIS A 176 -16.31 -8.16 -25.31
N ASN A 177 -15.75 -7.02 -25.70
CA ASN A 177 -14.71 -6.36 -24.87
C ASN A 177 -15.20 -5.25 -23.91
N ASP A 178 -16.47 -4.80 -23.97
CA ASP A 178 -16.96 -3.70 -23.10
C ASP A 178 -17.62 -4.18 -21.79
N LEU A 179 -18.11 -5.42 -21.69
CA LEU A 179 -18.74 -5.91 -20.44
C LEU A 179 -17.74 -5.96 -19.29
N GLU A 180 -16.55 -6.51 -19.53
CA GLU A 180 -15.49 -6.61 -18.52
C GLU A 180 -14.99 -5.23 -18.11
N ALA A 181 -14.73 -4.33 -19.08
CA ALA A 181 -14.27 -2.97 -18.80
C ALA A 181 -15.32 -2.13 -18.06
N ARG A 182 -16.62 -2.28 -18.37
CA ARG A 182 -17.71 -1.66 -17.61
C ARG A 182 -17.82 -2.22 -16.21
N TYR A 183 -17.74 -3.55 -16.05
CA TYR A 183 -17.77 -4.20 -14.75
C TYR A 183 -16.60 -3.76 -13.86
N ARG A 184 -15.38 -3.72 -14.40
CA ARG A 184 -14.18 -3.21 -13.71
C ARG A 184 -14.35 -1.77 -13.25
N ARG A 185 -14.78 -0.86 -14.15
CA ARG A 185 -15.04 0.55 -13.79
C ARG A 185 -16.09 0.68 -12.68
N PHE A 186 -17.15 -0.13 -12.72
CA PHE A 186 -18.17 -0.15 -11.67
C PHE A 186 -17.57 -0.61 -10.33
N VAL A 187 -16.85 -1.73 -10.31
CA VAL A 187 -16.25 -2.25 -9.07
C VAL A 187 -15.27 -1.24 -8.48
N ALA A 188 -14.42 -0.62 -9.31
CA ALA A 188 -13.54 0.46 -8.88
C ALA A 188 -14.34 1.62 -8.26
N GLY A 189 -15.35 2.16 -8.96
CA GLY A 189 -16.15 3.27 -8.45
C GLY A 189 -16.97 2.94 -7.20
N ALA A 190 -17.54 1.73 -7.11
CA ALA A 190 -18.36 1.30 -5.98
C ALA A 190 -17.53 1.06 -4.71
N LEU A 191 -16.29 0.58 -4.86
CA LEU A 191 -15.43 0.23 -3.73
C LEU A 191 -14.41 1.31 -3.38
N ASP A 192 -14.08 2.23 -4.28
CA ASP A 192 -13.09 3.31 -4.08
C ASP A 192 -13.64 4.51 -3.30
N ARG A 193 -14.28 4.22 -2.16
CA ARG A 193 -14.86 5.22 -1.26
C ARG A 193 -14.55 4.89 0.18
N LEU A 194 -13.61 5.62 0.76
CA LEU A 194 -13.32 5.57 2.19
C LEU A 194 -14.06 6.70 2.89
N ASP A 195 -15.05 6.35 3.70
CA ASP A 195 -15.74 7.33 4.54
C ASP A 195 -14.75 7.97 5.50
N ARG A 196 -14.64 9.29 5.43
CA ARG A 196 -13.86 10.07 6.38
C ARG A 196 -14.75 10.49 7.51
N TRP A 197 -14.29 10.08 8.68
CA TRP A 197 -14.87 10.52 9.93
C TRP A 197 -14.38 11.93 10.20
N SER A 198 -15.25 12.94 10.11
CA SER A 198 -14.96 14.29 10.59
C SER A 198 -15.91 14.62 11.73
N VAL A 199 -15.37 15.18 12.82
CA VAL A 199 -16.17 15.58 13.98
C VAL A 199 -16.88 16.93 13.76
N ASP A 200 -16.43 17.75 12.80
CA ASP A 200 -16.92 19.13 12.62
C ASP A 200 -17.63 19.40 11.29
N GLY A 201 -17.68 18.43 10.37
CA GLY A 201 -18.19 18.62 9.01
C GLY A 201 -19.13 17.52 8.55
N PRO A 202 -19.82 17.71 7.40
CA PRO A 202 -20.51 16.61 6.73
C PRO A 202 -19.53 15.47 6.44
N MET A 203 -20.04 14.25 6.35
CA MET A 203 -19.23 13.10 5.93
C MET A 203 -18.53 13.45 4.61
N SER A 204 -17.20 13.46 4.63
CA SER A 204 -16.40 13.57 3.42
C SER A 204 -15.95 12.18 2.99
N HIS A 205 -15.62 12.04 1.72
CA HIS A 205 -15.11 10.79 1.17
C HIS A 205 -13.72 11.04 0.63
N GLN A 206 -12.85 10.05 0.80
CA GLN A 206 -11.53 10.00 0.16
C GLN A 206 -11.47 8.72 -0.66
N ASN A 207 -10.75 8.76 -1.77
CA ASN A 207 -10.50 7.55 -2.56
C ASN A 207 -9.65 6.59 -1.73
N LEU A 208 -10.13 5.35 -1.60
CA LEU A 208 -9.41 4.31 -0.88
C LEU A 208 -8.09 3.99 -1.57
N SER A 209 -8.05 4.04 -2.91
CA SER A 209 -6.84 3.82 -3.70
C SER A 209 -5.70 4.78 -3.34
N SER A 210 -6.03 6.01 -2.94
CA SER A 210 -5.04 7.04 -2.55
C SER A 210 -4.72 7.03 -1.06
N ALA A 211 -5.61 6.50 -0.22
CA ALA A 211 -5.48 6.52 1.24
C ALA A 211 -4.90 5.23 1.83
N TYR A 212 -4.85 4.15 1.05
CA TYR A 212 -4.47 2.83 1.53
C TYR A 212 -2.96 2.72 1.77
N VAL A 213 -2.59 2.08 2.88
CA VAL A 213 -1.21 1.73 3.23
C VAL A 213 -1.06 0.21 3.10
N SER A 214 -0.10 -0.24 2.29
CA SER A 214 0.09 -1.67 2.01
C SER A 214 0.62 -2.41 3.23
N LEU A 215 -0.20 -3.27 3.83
CA LEU A 215 0.15 -4.09 4.99
C LEU A 215 0.85 -5.38 4.56
N GLY A 216 1.81 -5.83 5.35
CA GLY A 216 2.43 -7.13 5.18
C GLY A 216 1.58 -8.27 5.77
N VAL A 217 1.89 -9.50 5.38
CA VAL A 217 1.30 -10.72 5.93
C VAL A 217 2.38 -11.68 6.42
N ARG A 218 2.04 -12.52 7.40
CA ARG A 218 2.89 -13.56 7.96
C ARG A 218 2.25 -14.94 7.78
N PRO A 219 2.97 -15.97 7.30
CA PRO A 219 2.45 -17.33 7.25
C PRO A 219 2.19 -17.86 8.67
N ARG A 220 1.04 -18.52 8.89
CA ARG A 220 0.72 -19.12 10.20
C ARG A 220 1.40 -20.47 10.44
N THR A 221 1.78 -21.17 9.37
CA THR A 221 2.45 -22.47 9.41
C THR A 221 3.74 -22.41 8.60
N GLY A 222 4.89 -22.39 9.28
CA GLY A 222 6.23 -22.33 8.72
C GLY A 222 7.25 -21.79 9.73
N SER A 223 8.51 -22.19 9.64
CA SER A 223 9.59 -21.79 10.57
C SER A 223 10.12 -20.36 10.34
N ALA A 224 9.45 -19.57 9.51
CA ALA A 224 9.88 -18.24 9.09
C ALA A 224 8.85 -17.19 9.52
N ASP A 225 9.20 -16.38 10.52
CA ASP A 225 8.45 -15.21 11.00
C ASP A 225 8.66 -14.00 10.05
N VAL A 226 8.72 -14.27 8.74
CA VAL A 226 9.03 -13.27 7.71
C VAL A 226 7.73 -12.59 7.29
N VAL A 227 7.71 -11.26 7.45
CA VAL A 227 6.64 -10.42 6.90
C VAL A 227 6.88 -10.27 5.41
N MET A 228 5.91 -10.63 4.60
CA MET A 228 5.95 -10.45 3.15
C MET A 228 4.80 -9.55 2.67
N PRO A 229 4.94 -8.83 1.56
CA PRO A 229 3.84 -8.15 0.90
C PRO A 229 2.67 -9.10 0.60
N ILE A 230 1.42 -8.62 0.72
CA ILE A 230 0.22 -9.41 0.39
C ILE A 230 0.23 -9.87 -1.08
N VAL A 231 0.80 -9.07 -1.99
CA VAL A 231 0.92 -9.41 -3.41
C VAL A 231 1.74 -10.68 -3.63
N ASP A 232 2.85 -10.86 -2.91
CA ASP A 232 3.69 -12.05 -2.99
C ASP A 232 2.95 -13.30 -2.46
N ALA A 233 2.12 -13.13 -1.42
CA ALA A 233 1.26 -14.19 -0.91
C ALA A 233 0.17 -14.60 -1.93
N LEU A 234 -0.32 -13.67 -2.74
CA LEU A 234 -1.30 -13.92 -3.81
C LEU A 234 -0.67 -14.55 -5.07
N GLU A 235 0.63 -14.38 -5.27
CA GLU A 235 1.38 -15.05 -6.34
C GLU A 235 1.72 -16.50 -5.97
N SER A 236 2.08 -16.73 -4.71
CA SER A 236 2.43 -18.06 -4.20
C SER A 236 1.24 -18.97 -3.91
N SER A 237 0.05 -18.41 -3.65
CA SER A 237 -1.16 -19.19 -3.35
C SER A 237 -2.36 -18.83 -4.24
N ARG A 238 -3.16 -19.85 -4.61
CA ARG A 238 -4.44 -19.66 -5.33
C ARG A 238 -5.61 -19.40 -4.39
N HIS A 239 -5.58 -20.01 -3.21
CA HIS A 239 -6.65 -19.93 -2.22
C HIS A 239 -6.04 -19.46 -0.90
N LEU A 240 -6.27 -18.19 -0.57
CA LEU A 240 -5.63 -17.53 0.56
C LEU A 240 -6.67 -17.19 1.63
N LEU A 241 -6.36 -17.55 2.87
CA LEU A 241 -7.14 -17.17 4.05
C LEU A 241 -6.34 -16.15 4.87
N VAL A 242 -6.83 -14.91 4.90
CA VAL A 242 -6.21 -13.78 5.58
C VAL A 242 -6.86 -13.57 6.95
N LEU A 243 -6.05 -13.76 7.98
CA LEU A 243 -6.42 -13.53 9.38
C LEU A 243 -6.01 -12.13 9.82
N GLY A 244 -6.71 -11.61 10.82
CA GLY A 244 -6.30 -10.38 11.48
C GLY A 244 -7.21 -10.02 12.64
N GLY A 245 -6.65 -9.32 13.61
CA GLY A 245 -7.39 -8.82 14.77
C GLY A 245 -8.44 -7.76 14.43
N PRO A 246 -9.19 -7.28 15.44
CA PRO A 246 -10.09 -6.13 15.30
C PRO A 246 -9.32 -4.90 14.81
N GLY A 247 -9.88 -4.17 13.84
CA GLY A 247 -9.25 -2.94 13.33
C GLY A 247 -7.98 -3.13 12.49
N ALA A 248 -7.51 -4.36 12.27
CA ALA A 248 -6.30 -4.67 11.50
C ALA A 248 -6.40 -4.36 9.99
N GLY A 249 -7.57 -3.93 9.49
CA GLY A 249 -7.74 -3.52 8.09
C GLY A 249 -8.15 -4.62 7.11
N LYS A 250 -8.64 -5.79 7.57
CA LYS A 250 -9.09 -6.92 6.72
C LYS A 250 -10.03 -6.51 5.57
N SER A 251 -11.16 -5.90 5.89
CA SER A 251 -12.14 -5.44 4.89
C SER A 251 -11.56 -4.38 3.96
N THR A 252 -10.74 -3.48 4.51
CA THR A 252 -10.05 -2.43 3.76
C THR A 252 -9.06 -3.01 2.75
N LEU A 253 -8.31 -4.06 3.14
CA LEU A 253 -7.41 -4.80 2.27
C LEU A 253 -8.17 -5.46 1.10
N LEU A 254 -9.26 -6.19 1.36
CA LEU A 254 -10.04 -6.83 0.29
C LEU A 254 -10.62 -5.81 -0.68
N ARG A 255 -11.12 -4.67 -0.18
CA ARG A 255 -11.61 -3.58 -1.04
C ARG A 255 -10.49 -3.00 -1.88
N TRP A 256 -9.31 -2.76 -1.30
CA TRP A 256 -8.14 -2.30 -2.04
C TRP A 256 -7.70 -3.29 -3.12
N LEU A 257 -7.66 -4.59 -2.81
CA LEU A 257 -7.37 -5.65 -3.80
C LEU A 257 -8.37 -5.65 -4.95
N ALA A 258 -9.67 -5.45 -4.66
CA ALA A 258 -10.70 -5.34 -5.68
C ALA A 258 -10.48 -4.12 -6.58
N ILE A 259 -10.20 -2.95 -6.01
CA ILE A 259 -9.94 -1.71 -6.77
C ILE A 259 -8.69 -1.87 -7.63
N HIS A 260 -7.60 -2.38 -7.04
CA HIS A 260 -6.33 -2.56 -7.73
C HIS A 260 -6.43 -3.59 -8.88
N ALA A 261 -7.21 -4.66 -8.69
CA ALA A 261 -7.52 -5.60 -9.75
C ALA A 261 -8.43 -5.00 -10.84
N ALA A 262 -9.32 -4.07 -10.49
CA ALA A 262 -10.24 -3.40 -11.40
C ALA A 262 -9.59 -2.27 -12.22
N GLN A 263 -8.57 -1.59 -11.68
CA GLN A 263 -7.83 -0.55 -12.37
C GLN A 263 -6.86 -1.20 -13.38
N ASP A 264 -7.22 -1.12 -14.66
CA ASP A 264 -6.43 -1.66 -15.77
C ASP A 264 -5.23 -0.75 -16.06
N GLU A 265 -4.03 -1.31 -16.19
CA GLU A 265 -2.85 -0.57 -16.62
C GLU A 265 -2.64 -0.80 -18.12
N PRO A 266 -2.68 0.25 -18.97
CA PRO A 266 -2.67 0.09 -20.43
C PRO A 266 -1.40 -0.56 -21.03
N HIS A 267 -0.45 -1.04 -20.22
CA HIS A 267 0.85 -1.58 -20.64
C HIS A 267 1.28 -2.82 -19.84
N ALA A 268 0.39 -3.42 -19.05
CA ALA A 268 0.73 -4.63 -18.30
C ALA A 268 0.86 -5.84 -19.24
N SER A 269 1.95 -6.60 -19.10
CA SER A 269 2.25 -7.80 -19.91
C SER A 269 1.25 -8.95 -19.73
N ARG A 270 0.35 -8.87 -18.73
CA ARG A 270 -0.76 -9.80 -18.53
C ARG A 270 -1.98 -9.07 -17.93
N PRO A 271 -3.20 -9.31 -18.44
CA PRO A 271 -4.40 -8.71 -17.87
C PRO A 271 -4.61 -9.16 -16.42
N ARG A 272 -4.93 -8.20 -15.53
CA ARG A 272 -5.25 -8.46 -14.12
C ARG A 272 -6.54 -9.29 -14.02
N PRO A 273 -6.74 -10.11 -12.97
CA PRO A 273 -7.98 -10.85 -12.82
C PRO A 273 -9.18 -9.91 -12.59
N VAL A 274 -10.38 -10.34 -12.98
CA VAL A 274 -11.66 -9.65 -12.73
C VAL A 274 -12.08 -9.85 -11.28
N PRO A 275 -12.24 -8.79 -10.47
CA PRO A 275 -12.56 -8.91 -9.04
C PRO A 275 -14.06 -9.08 -8.79
N PHE A 276 -14.43 -10.07 -7.97
CA PHE A 276 -15.77 -10.31 -7.44
C PHE A 276 -15.76 -10.14 -5.93
N PHE A 277 -16.28 -9.02 -5.42
CA PHE A 277 -16.30 -8.70 -4.00
C PHE A 277 -17.62 -9.11 -3.36
N VAL A 278 -17.58 -10.04 -2.39
CA VAL A 278 -18.74 -10.61 -1.69
C VAL A 278 -18.64 -10.30 -0.20
N ARG A 279 -19.70 -9.79 0.41
CA ARG A 279 -19.80 -9.78 1.88
C ARG A 279 -20.39 -11.09 2.36
N ALA A 280 -19.73 -11.74 3.30
CA ALA A 280 -20.14 -13.05 3.78
C ALA A 280 -21.55 -13.07 4.39
N ALA A 281 -22.00 -11.94 4.96
CA ALA A 281 -23.36 -11.76 5.45
C ALA A 281 -24.44 -11.81 4.34
N GLU A 282 -24.06 -11.56 3.08
CA GLU A 282 -24.96 -11.53 1.92
C GLU A 282 -25.07 -12.91 1.23
N LEU A 283 -24.38 -13.93 1.76
CA LEU A 283 -24.48 -15.30 1.26
C LEU A 283 -25.88 -15.86 1.51
N ARG A 284 -26.51 -16.34 0.44
CA ARG A 284 -27.85 -16.95 0.44
C ARG A 284 -27.74 -18.48 0.39
N ASP A 285 -28.84 -19.17 0.75
CA ASP A 285 -28.94 -20.63 0.61
C ASP A 285 -29.29 -21.00 -0.85
N GLU A 286 -28.34 -20.73 -1.76
CA GLU A 286 -28.44 -20.99 -3.19
C GLU A 286 -27.58 -22.22 -3.56
N ALA A 287 -28.08 -23.07 -4.45
CA ALA A 287 -27.44 -24.35 -4.75
C ALA A 287 -26.28 -24.22 -5.76
N ASP A 288 -26.38 -23.30 -6.73
CA ASP A 288 -25.30 -23.06 -7.68
C ASP A 288 -24.28 -22.04 -7.11
N PRO A 289 -23.01 -22.43 -6.90
CA PRO A 289 -21.99 -21.53 -6.38
C PRO A 289 -21.75 -20.29 -7.26
N VAL A 290 -21.95 -20.39 -8.58
CA VAL A 290 -21.79 -19.25 -9.51
C VAL A 290 -22.96 -18.28 -9.35
N ARG A 291 -24.19 -18.80 -9.31
CA ARG A 291 -25.38 -17.97 -9.09
C ARG A 291 -25.32 -17.31 -7.73
N GLN A 292 -24.91 -18.03 -6.68
CA GLN A 292 -24.69 -17.44 -5.36
C GLN A 292 -23.66 -16.30 -5.39
N LEU A 293 -22.54 -16.47 -6.11
CA LEU A 293 -21.55 -15.42 -6.30
C LEU A 293 -22.18 -14.18 -6.95
N VAL A 294 -22.91 -14.35 -8.06
CA VAL A 294 -23.59 -13.25 -8.77
C VAL A 294 -24.66 -12.57 -7.90
N LEU A 295 -25.34 -13.33 -7.03
CA LEU A 295 -26.38 -12.79 -6.16
C LEU A 295 -25.83 -12.02 -4.96
N SER A 296 -24.63 -12.37 -4.49
CA SER A 296 -24.03 -11.88 -3.24
C SER A 296 -22.84 -10.95 -3.44
N ALA A 297 -22.33 -10.76 -4.66
CA ALA A 297 -21.27 -9.79 -4.92
C ALA A 297 -21.80 -8.39 -5.23
N VAL A 298 -20.91 -7.41 -5.03
CA VAL A 298 -21.12 -6.02 -5.44
C VAL A 298 -21.09 -5.95 -6.96
N HIS A 299 -22.26 -5.77 -7.57
CA HIS A 299 -22.48 -5.78 -9.02
C HIS A 299 -23.29 -4.57 -9.48
N PRO A 300 -23.07 -4.09 -10.71
CA PRO A 300 -23.99 -3.14 -11.33
C PRO A 300 -25.37 -3.79 -11.47
N VAL A 301 -26.41 -2.95 -11.53
CA VAL A 301 -27.73 -3.37 -12.01
C VAL A 301 -27.78 -2.96 -13.49
N PRO A 302 -27.90 -3.91 -14.44
CA PRO A 302 -28.11 -5.35 -14.25
C PRO A 302 -26.84 -6.17 -13.95
N ARG A 303 -27.02 -7.31 -13.27
CA ARG A 303 -25.95 -8.22 -12.82
C ARG A 303 -25.24 -8.90 -14.00
N PRO A 304 -23.95 -9.27 -13.85
CA PRO A 304 -23.23 -9.99 -14.90
C PRO A 304 -23.88 -11.36 -15.16
N PRO A 305 -23.90 -11.85 -16.42
CA PRO A 305 -24.44 -13.17 -16.75
C PRO A 305 -23.69 -14.31 -16.05
N ASP A 306 -24.43 -15.30 -15.54
CA ASP A 306 -23.86 -16.48 -14.86
C ASP A 306 -22.81 -17.21 -15.73
N GLU A 307 -23.03 -17.28 -17.05
CA GLU A 307 -22.12 -17.96 -17.98
C GLU A 307 -20.78 -17.24 -18.12
N TRP A 308 -20.79 -15.90 -18.19
CA TRP A 308 -19.58 -15.08 -18.24
C TRP A 308 -18.76 -15.23 -16.94
N VAL A 309 -19.42 -15.20 -15.78
CA VAL A 309 -18.76 -15.42 -14.48
C VAL A 309 -18.16 -16.83 -14.41
N ARG A 310 -18.90 -17.86 -14.87
CA ARG A 310 -18.44 -19.25 -14.91
C ARG A 310 -17.20 -19.42 -15.80
N GLU A 311 -17.16 -18.75 -16.94
CA GLU A 311 -16.02 -18.76 -17.86
C GLU A 311 -14.76 -18.16 -17.20
N LEU A 312 -14.88 -17.00 -16.56
CA LEU A 312 -13.78 -16.33 -15.86
C LEU A 312 -13.19 -17.18 -14.73
N LEU A 313 -14.06 -17.79 -13.92
CA LEU A 313 -13.67 -18.72 -12.85
C LEU A 313 -12.94 -19.94 -13.40
N THR A 314 -13.42 -20.51 -14.51
CA THR A 314 -12.85 -21.71 -15.12
C THR A 314 -11.48 -21.44 -15.75
N ARG A 315 -11.30 -20.28 -16.39
CA ARG A 315 -10.04 -19.87 -17.04
C ARG A 315 -9.00 -19.36 -16.03
N GLY A 316 -9.39 -19.08 -14.79
CA GLY A 316 -8.51 -18.54 -13.75
C GLY A 316 -8.26 -17.04 -13.86
N SER A 317 -9.14 -16.34 -14.59
CA SER A 317 -9.11 -14.88 -14.75
C SER A 317 -10.02 -14.15 -13.75
N ALA A 318 -10.63 -14.86 -12.80
CA ALA A 318 -11.43 -14.29 -11.72
C ALA A 318 -10.66 -14.23 -10.39
N LEU A 319 -10.89 -13.16 -9.63
CA LEU A 319 -10.45 -12.96 -8.25
C LEU A 319 -11.68 -12.85 -7.35
N VAL A 320 -11.99 -13.90 -6.60
CA VAL A 320 -13.12 -13.94 -5.67
C VAL A 320 -12.66 -13.47 -4.29
N LEU A 321 -13.27 -12.41 -3.79
CA LEU A 321 -12.90 -11.73 -2.55
C LEU A 321 -14.07 -11.83 -1.57
N VAL A 322 -13.92 -12.57 -0.48
CA VAL A 322 -14.99 -12.82 0.49
C VAL A 322 -14.65 -12.18 1.83
N ASP A 323 -15.42 -11.16 2.21
CA ASP A 323 -15.19 -10.38 3.42
C ASP A 323 -16.09 -10.79 4.59
N GLY A 324 -15.50 -11.00 5.77
CA GLY A 324 -16.24 -11.02 7.03
C GLY A 324 -16.98 -12.33 7.37
N LEU A 325 -16.39 -13.51 7.11
CA LEU A 325 -17.01 -14.79 7.53
C LEU A 325 -17.26 -14.90 9.04
N ASP A 326 -16.54 -14.12 9.85
CA ASP A 326 -16.77 -14.01 11.29
C ASP A 326 -18.09 -13.30 11.63
N GLU A 327 -18.66 -12.53 10.70
CA GLU A 327 -19.94 -11.82 10.87
C GLU A 327 -21.15 -12.73 10.64
N ILE A 328 -20.98 -13.88 10.00
CA ILE A 328 -22.06 -14.87 9.88
C ILE A 328 -22.32 -15.53 11.24
N PRO A 329 -23.57 -15.60 11.73
CA PRO A 329 -23.93 -16.33 12.93
C PRO A 329 -23.45 -17.79 12.89
N VAL A 330 -23.06 -18.34 14.05
CA VAL A 330 -22.46 -19.70 14.16
C VAL A 330 -23.26 -20.78 13.45
N ARG A 331 -24.61 -20.71 13.50
CA ARG A 331 -25.51 -21.67 12.84
C ARG A 331 -25.40 -21.63 11.30
N GLY A 332 -25.25 -20.44 10.72
CA GLY A 332 -25.15 -20.22 9.26
C GLY A 332 -23.74 -20.33 8.71
N ARG A 333 -22.70 -20.15 9.56
CA ARG A 333 -21.29 -20.12 9.13
C ARG A 333 -20.84 -21.41 8.43
N SER A 334 -21.42 -22.55 8.80
CA SER A 334 -21.15 -23.83 8.15
C SER A 334 -21.58 -23.88 6.68
N GLY A 335 -22.64 -23.14 6.30
CA GLY A 335 -23.09 -23.00 4.92
C GLY A 335 -22.11 -22.17 4.09
N GLY A 336 -21.66 -21.03 4.60
CA GLY A 336 -20.66 -20.19 3.93
C GLY A 336 -19.34 -20.90 3.67
N TRP A 337 -18.83 -21.65 4.65
CA TRP A 337 -17.63 -22.48 4.47
C TRP A 337 -17.84 -23.63 3.47
N ARG A 338 -19.06 -24.19 3.39
CA ARG A 338 -19.39 -25.22 2.40
C ARG A 338 -19.39 -24.65 0.99
N TRP A 339 -20.01 -23.49 0.79
CA TRP A 339 -20.00 -22.78 -0.50
C TRP A 339 -18.57 -22.43 -0.95
N LEU A 340 -17.74 -21.88 -0.05
CA LEU A 340 -16.34 -21.60 -0.35
C LEU A 340 -15.54 -22.85 -0.73
N ALA A 341 -15.74 -23.95 -0.02
CA ALA A 341 -15.11 -25.22 -0.35
C ALA A 341 -15.57 -25.73 -1.73
N GLU A 342 -16.82 -25.51 -2.11
CA GLU A 342 -17.35 -25.88 -3.43
C GLU A 342 -16.74 -25.01 -4.55
N VAL A 343 -16.65 -23.69 -4.36
CA VAL A 343 -15.99 -22.78 -5.30
C VAL A 343 -14.52 -23.19 -5.51
N ALA A 344 -13.77 -23.40 -4.41
CA ALA A 344 -12.36 -23.79 -4.45
C ALA A 344 -12.14 -25.16 -5.13
N LYS A 345 -13.06 -26.12 -4.95
CA LYS A 345 -12.97 -27.44 -5.58
C LYS A 345 -13.39 -27.43 -7.05
N ARG A 346 -14.47 -26.73 -7.40
CA ARG A 346 -15.04 -26.69 -8.75
C ARG A 346 -14.22 -25.80 -9.70
N PHE A 347 -13.59 -24.75 -9.17
CA PHE A 347 -12.81 -23.78 -9.95
C PHE A 347 -11.38 -23.61 -9.39
N PRO A 348 -10.52 -24.64 -9.42
CA PRO A 348 -9.20 -24.63 -8.78
C PRO A 348 -8.20 -23.63 -9.40
N LYS A 349 -8.52 -23.08 -10.59
CA LYS A 349 -7.70 -22.05 -11.26
C LYS A 349 -8.07 -20.63 -10.81
N ALA A 350 -9.28 -20.43 -10.27
CA ALA A 350 -9.72 -19.13 -9.77
C ALA A 350 -8.89 -18.74 -8.54
N ARG A 351 -8.64 -17.44 -8.39
CA ARG A 351 -8.02 -16.94 -7.16
C ARG A 351 -9.11 -16.64 -6.15
N VAL A 352 -8.99 -17.16 -4.93
CA VAL A 352 -9.97 -16.94 -3.86
C VAL A 352 -9.24 -16.38 -2.65
N VAL A 353 -9.65 -15.21 -2.19
CA VAL A 353 -9.11 -14.57 -0.98
C VAL A 353 -10.24 -14.35 0.00
N VAL A 354 -10.04 -14.83 1.21
CA VAL A 354 -11.05 -14.82 2.26
C VAL A 354 -10.49 -14.12 3.48
N THR A 355 -11.22 -13.18 4.07
CA THR A 355 -10.86 -12.60 5.36
C THR A 355 -11.72 -13.18 6.48
N THR A 356 -11.09 -13.45 7.62
CA THR A 356 -11.80 -13.84 8.83
C THR A 356 -10.96 -13.58 10.09
N ARG A 357 -11.55 -13.78 11.27
CA ARG A 357 -10.82 -13.79 12.54
C ARG A 357 -10.33 -15.22 12.85
N PRO A 358 -9.25 -15.38 13.62
CA PRO A 358 -8.81 -16.70 14.10
C PRO A 358 -9.95 -17.53 14.73
N SER A 359 -10.86 -16.87 15.46
CA SER A 359 -12.06 -17.46 16.08
C SER A 359 -13.07 -18.11 15.13
N ALA A 360 -13.07 -17.72 13.85
CA ALA A 360 -14.07 -18.12 12.87
C ALA A 360 -13.51 -19.08 11.81
N LEU A 361 -12.30 -19.61 12.04
CA LEU A 361 -11.68 -20.62 11.20
C LEU A 361 -12.59 -21.86 11.00
N PRO A 362 -12.58 -22.45 9.81
CA PRO A 362 -13.40 -23.62 9.54
C PRO A 362 -12.82 -24.87 10.19
N LYS A 363 -13.59 -25.96 10.11
CA LYS A 363 -13.06 -27.29 10.43
C LYS A 363 -11.82 -27.60 9.57
N PRO A 364 -10.88 -28.43 10.07
CA PRO A 364 -9.64 -28.76 9.36
C PRO A 364 -9.84 -29.20 7.91
N SER A 365 -10.92 -29.94 7.60
CA SER A 365 -11.25 -30.43 6.25
C SER A 365 -11.44 -29.34 5.19
N VAL A 366 -11.81 -28.13 5.59
CA VAL A 366 -11.95 -26.97 4.70
C VAL A 366 -10.72 -26.06 4.83
N ALA A 367 -10.15 -25.95 6.04
CA ALA A 367 -8.96 -25.13 6.27
C ALA A 367 -7.77 -25.58 5.40
N THR A 368 -7.61 -26.87 5.15
CA THR A 368 -6.52 -27.41 4.29
C THR A 368 -6.64 -27.04 2.81
N LEU A 369 -7.77 -26.44 2.37
CA LEU A 369 -7.93 -25.96 1.01
C LEU A 369 -7.32 -24.57 0.79
N PHE A 370 -6.89 -23.90 1.87
CA PHE A 370 -6.40 -22.52 1.86
C PHE A 370 -5.05 -22.43 2.57
N ASP A 371 -4.14 -21.61 2.01
CA ASP A 371 -2.97 -21.18 2.75
C ASP A 371 -3.36 -20.08 3.75
N VAL A 372 -2.89 -20.21 4.99
CA VAL A 372 -3.31 -19.34 6.09
C VAL A 372 -2.21 -18.33 6.40
N VAL A 373 -2.55 -17.05 6.23
CA VAL A 373 -1.68 -15.92 6.56
C VAL A 373 -2.36 -15.00 7.56
N GLU A 374 -1.58 -14.24 8.31
CA GLU A 374 -2.05 -13.25 9.28
C GLU A 374 -1.52 -11.86 8.92
N LEU A 375 -2.37 -10.84 8.98
CA LEU A 375 -1.97 -9.46 8.75
C LEU A 375 -0.97 -9.02 9.82
N ALA A 376 0.19 -8.54 9.35
CA ALA A 376 1.21 -7.99 10.21
C ALA A 376 0.76 -6.61 10.77
N PRO A 377 1.14 -6.27 12.01
CA PRO A 377 0.99 -4.91 12.51
C PRO A 377 1.76 -3.91 11.64
N MET A 378 1.30 -2.65 11.60
CA MET A 378 2.00 -1.58 10.87
C MET A 378 3.39 -1.34 11.45
N ASP A 379 4.39 -1.29 10.59
CA ASP A 379 5.73 -0.86 10.94
C ASP A 379 5.84 0.69 10.98
N SER A 380 6.98 1.19 11.44
CA SER A 380 7.20 2.64 11.55
C SER A 380 7.06 3.41 10.22
N THR A 381 7.38 2.78 9.08
CA THR A 381 7.26 3.42 7.75
C THR A 381 5.80 3.50 7.34
N GLN A 382 5.05 2.41 7.53
CA GLN A 382 3.61 2.34 7.28
C GLN A 382 2.84 3.30 8.19
N ILE A 383 3.24 3.45 9.46
CA ILE A 383 2.63 4.44 10.38
C ILE A 383 2.84 5.86 9.87
N ARG A 384 4.06 6.20 9.43
CA ARG A 384 4.36 7.53 8.86
C ARG A 384 3.52 7.80 7.61
N GLU A 385 3.46 6.82 6.71
CA GLU A 385 2.65 6.91 5.49
C GLU A 385 1.16 7.07 5.81
N PHE A 386 0.65 6.32 6.80
CA PHE A 386 -0.73 6.42 7.25
C PHE A 386 -1.07 7.82 7.75
N VAL A 387 -0.22 8.39 8.62
CA VAL A 387 -0.41 9.74 9.14
C VAL A 387 -0.35 10.78 8.02
N TRP A 388 0.59 10.61 7.08
CA TRP A 388 0.70 11.48 5.91
C TRP A 388 -0.58 11.49 5.06
N HIS A 389 -1.07 10.32 4.64
CA HIS A 389 -2.31 10.19 3.86
C HIS A 389 -3.52 10.76 4.60
N TRP A 390 -3.55 10.63 5.93
CA TRP A 390 -4.59 11.23 6.75
C TRP A 390 -4.49 12.77 6.77
N CYS A 391 -3.28 13.33 6.88
CA CYS A 391 -3.05 14.78 6.88
C CYS A 391 -3.34 15.42 5.52
N GLU A 392 -2.90 14.79 4.43
CA GLU A 392 -3.18 15.26 3.05
C GLU A 392 -4.68 15.33 2.76
N ALA A 393 -5.45 14.39 3.33
CA ALA A 393 -6.89 14.45 3.23
C ALA A 393 -7.48 15.68 3.95
N ASN A 394 -6.78 16.29 4.92
CA ASN A 394 -7.25 17.43 5.70
C ASN A 394 -6.56 18.76 5.27
N PRO A 395 -6.89 19.34 4.10
CA PRO A 395 -6.18 20.51 3.56
C PRO A 395 -6.33 21.80 4.38
N ASN A 396 -7.27 21.85 5.33
CA ASN A 396 -7.46 23.01 6.23
C ASN A 396 -6.53 22.98 7.46
N MET A 397 -5.64 21.99 7.57
CA MET A 397 -4.67 21.87 8.65
C MET A 397 -3.39 22.64 8.29
N ASP A 398 -2.94 23.53 9.17
CA ASP A 398 -1.65 24.21 9.02
C ASP A 398 -0.46 23.23 9.16
N ASP A 399 0.68 23.60 8.57
CA ASP A 399 1.87 22.74 8.54
C ASP A 399 2.43 22.47 9.95
N ASP A 400 2.37 23.44 10.86
CA ASP A 400 2.82 23.29 12.25
C ASP A 400 2.02 22.23 13.02
N ARG A 401 0.68 22.19 12.83
CA ARG A 401 -0.19 21.17 13.41
C ARG A 401 0.03 19.82 12.76
N ARG A 402 0.30 19.77 11.45
CA ARG A 402 0.63 18.55 10.72
C ARG A 402 1.90 17.91 11.28
N ASP A 403 2.96 18.70 11.44
CA ASP A 403 4.24 18.25 12.02
C ASP A 403 4.11 17.85 13.49
N THR A 404 3.30 18.59 14.25
CA THR A 404 3.02 18.24 15.64
C THR A 404 2.26 16.93 15.76
N LEU A 405 1.22 16.73 14.93
CA LEU A 405 0.46 15.48 14.89
C LEU A 405 1.36 14.30 14.50
N TYR A 406 2.22 14.50 13.50
CA TYR A 406 3.18 13.51 13.06
C TYR A 406 4.12 13.09 14.20
N ARG A 407 4.74 14.04 14.92
CA ARG A 407 5.58 13.73 16.08
C ARG A 407 4.81 13.02 17.20
N MET A 408 3.59 13.47 17.48
CA MET A 408 2.78 12.89 18.56
C MET A 408 2.25 11.49 18.27
N VAL A 409 2.05 11.13 16.99
CA VAL A 409 1.52 9.81 16.58
C VAL A 409 2.64 8.87 16.15
N ALA A 410 3.53 9.29 15.26
CA ALA A 410 4.54 8.43 14.66
C ALA A 410 5.81 8.27 15.52
N GLU A 411 6.14 9.26 16.37
CA GLU A 411 7.42 9.28 17.11
C GLU A 411 7.25 9.11 18.63
N ASN A 412 6.03 9.17 19.16
CA ASN A 412 5.78 9.12 20.60
C ASN A 412 5.75 7.68 21.13
N PRO A 413 6.69 7.28 22.03
CA PRO A 413 6.76 5.93 22.58
C PRO A 413 5.53 5.52 23.40
N GLN A 414 4.79 6.47 23.99
CA GLN A 414 3.61 6.18 24.82
C GLN A 414 2.47 5.56 24.01
N VAL A 415 2.33 5.94 22.74
CA VAL A 415 1.26 5.50 21.84
C VAL A 415 1.74 4.53 20.77
N ALA A 416 3.04 4.24 20.70
CA ALA A 416 3.62 3.35 19.69
C ALA A 416 2.93 1.99 19.61
N HIS A 417 2.46 1.43 20.74
CA HIS A 417 1.72 0.17 20.76
C HIS A 417 0.31 0.29 20.12
N LEU A 418 -0.34 1.45 20.23
CA LEU A 418 -1.64 1.73 19.63
C LEU A 418 -1.53 1.97 18.13
N THR A 419 -0.46 2.65 17.69
CA THR A 419 -0.32 3.06 16.29
C THR A 419 0.01 1.91 15.34
N THR A 420 0.48 0.76 15.84
CA THR A 420 0.64 -0.45 15.01
C THR A 420 -0.69 -1.00 14.44
N ASN A 421 -1.83 -0.63 15.03
CA ASN A 421 -3.16 -1.01 14.53
C ASN A 421 -3.76 0.17 13.72
N PRO A 422 -4.12 -0.03 12.43
CA PRO A 422 -4.62 1.04 11.57
C PRO A 422 -5.84 1.80 12.12
N LEU A 423 -6.81 1.09 12.72
CA LEU A 423 -7.98 1.73 13.32
C LEU A 423 -7.58 2.63 14.49
N MET A 424 -6.69 2.14 15.36
CA MET A 424 -6.24 2.89 16.54
C MET A 424 -5.38 4.09 16.14
N CYS A 425 -4.51 3.93 15.14
CA CYS A 425 -3.74 5.03 14.57
C CYS A 425 -4.67 6.12 14.04
N ARG A 426 -5.73 5.75 13.30
CA ARG A 426 -6.74 6.70 12.81
C ARG A 426 -7.45 7.46 13.92
N LEU A 427 -7.87 6.76 14.97
CA LEU A 427 -8.54 7.37 16.12
C LEU A 427 -7.61 8.32 16.87
N LEU A 428 -6.33 7.98 16.95
CA LEU A 428 -5.32 8.83 17.56
C LEU A 428 -5.04 10.07 16.72
N CYS A 429 -4.95 9.95 15.38
CA CYS A 429 -4.85 11.11 14.49
C CYS A 429 -6.03 12.08 14.70
N GLU A 430 -7.26 11.56 14.78
CA GLU A 430 -8.45 12.38 15.01
C GLU A 430 -8.46 13.06 16.39
N LEU A 431 -8.02 12.36 17.44
CA LEU A 431 -7.96 12.93 18.79
C LEU A 431 -6.89 14.03 18.86
N LEU A 432 -5.68 13.72 18.38
CA LEU A 432 -4.50 14.55 18.55
C LEU A 432 -4.44 15.73 17.56
N SER A 433 -5.20 15.68 16.47
CA SER A 433 -5.39 16.85 15.60
C SER A 433 -6.12 18.00 16.31
N ARG A 434 -6.72 17.73 17.48
CA ARG A 434 -7.57 18.68 18.23
C ARG A 434 -7.13 18.88 19.68
N ARG A 435 -6.46 17.90 20.28
CA ARG A 435 -6.01 17.95 21.69
C ARG A 435 -4.55 17.55 21.79
N SER A 436 -3.83 18.19 22.70
CA SER A 436 -2.43 17.85 23.00
C SER A 436 -2.28 16.70 24.00
N THR A 437 -3.38 16.19 24.56
CA THR A 437 -3.36 15.14 25.59
C THR A 437 -3.27 13.76 24.95
N VAL A 438 -2.18 13.06 25.25
CA VAL A 438 -1.90 11.72 24.76
C VAL A 438 -2.58 10.68 25.67
N PRO A 439 -3.38 9.74 25.14
CA PRO A 439 -3.99 8.70 25.95
C PRO A 439 -2.94 7.67 26.40
N SER A 440 -3.08 7.19 27.63
CA SER A 440 -2.23 6.18 28.25
C SER A 440 -2.52 4.74 27.81
N GLY A 441 -3.65 4.50 27.13
CA GLY A 441 -4.02 3.18 26.61
C GLY A 441 -5.31 3.15 25.78
N VAL A 442 -5.68 1.96 25.32
CA VAL A 442 -6.81 1.70 24.41
C VAL A 442 -8.13 2.27 24.95
N SER A 443 -8.46 1.98 26.21
CA SER A 443 -9.73 2.44 26.80
C SER A 443 -9.80 3.97 26.96
N GLU A 444 -8.67 4.63 27.22
CA GLU A 444 -8.63 6.09 27.34
C GLU A 444 -8.78 6.76 25.96
N LEU A 445 -8.15 6.20 24.93
CA LEU A 445 -8.31 6.67 23.55
C LEU A 445 -9.78 6.61 23.10
N TYR A 446 -10.45 5.47 23.31
CA TYR A 446 -11.88 5.36 22.97
C TYR A 446 -12.75 6.35 23.73
N LYS A 447 -12.52 6.50 25.04
CA LYS A 447 -13.22 7.49 25.87
C LYS A 447 -12.99 8.90 25.35
N ALA A 448 -11.75 9.28 25.05
CA ALA A 448 -11.40 10.62 24.63
C ALA A 448 -12.02 10.97 23.26
N VAL A 449 -12.01 10.03 22.31
CA VAL A 449 -12.69 10.19 21.01
C VAL A 449 -14.21 10.24 21.17
N TRP A 450 -14.76 9.44 22.08
CA TRP A 450 -16.18 9.47 22.43
C TRP A 450 -16.58 10.83 23.00
N ASP A 451 -15.90 11.29 24.04
CA ASP A 451 -16.15 12.58 24.69
C ASP A 451 -16.06 13.71 23.67
N LEU A 452 -15.05 13.71 22.80
CA LEU A 452 -14.92 14.68 21.72
C LEU A 452 -16.19 14.78 20.85
N ARG A 453 -16.77 13.63 20.47
CA ARG A 453 -17.92 13.56 19.55
C ARG A 453 -19.23 13.97 20.19
N VAL A 454 -19.50 13.46 21.38
CA VAL A 454 -20.75 13.76 22.07
C VAL A 454 -20.86 15.25 22.37
N HIS A 455 -19.75 15.89 22.72
CA HIS A 455 -19.72 17.32 23.00
C HIS A 455 -19.84 18.17 21.73
N HIS A 456 -19.29 17.73 20.58
CA HIS A 456 -19.34 18.51 19.34
C HIS A 456 -20.68 18.43 18.60
N HIS A 457 -21.42 17.31 18.72
CA HIS A 457 -22.79 17.18 18.19
C HIS A 457 -23.82 18.11 18.89
N GLY A 458 -23.36 18.93 19.84
CA GLY A 458 -24.13 19.96 20.53
C GLY A 458 -24.20 21.32 19.83
N HIS A 459 -23.49 21.57 18.72
CA HIS A 459 -23.31 22.96 18.22
C HIS A 459 -23.75 23.27 16.79
N ARG A 460 -24.22 22.31 15.97
CA ARG A 460 -24.62 22.57 14.57
C ARG A 460 -25.98 21.98 14.20
N VAL A 461 -27.05 22.75 14.42
CA VAL A 461 -28.28 22.65 13.62
C VAL A 461 -28.79 24.07 13.34
N ALA A 462 -28.71 24.48 12.08
CA ALA A 462 -29.17 25.77 11.56
C ALA A 462 -30.71 25.82 11.35
N THR A 463 -31.47 25.09 12.14
CA THR A 463 -32.95 25.07 12.09
C THR A 463 -33.54 25.13 13.48
N GLY A 464 -33.46 26.28 14.16
CA GLY A 464 -34.39 26.79 15.19
C GLY A 464 -34.93 25.89 16.32
N ARG A 465 -34.51 24.63 16.46
CA ARG A 465 -34.95 23.67 17.48
C ARG A 465 -33.79 23.45 18.44
N HIS A 466 -33.94 23.99 19.65
CA HIS A 466 -33.01 23.79 20.74
C HIS A 466 -32.72 22.29 20.97
N LEU A 467 -31.44 21.98 21.19
CA LEU A 467 -30.91 20.64 21.51
C LEU A 467 -31.65 20.07 22.72
N ARG A 468 -32.18 18.84 22.60
CA ARG A 468 -33.02 18.23 23.64
C ARG A 468 -32.27 17.23 24.52
N LEU A 469 -31.09 16.75 24.12
CA LEU A 469 -30.28 15.79 24.87
C LEU A 469 -28.89 16.37 25.21
N SER A 470 -28.53 16.33 26.49
CA SER A 470 -27.19 16.63 26.98
C SER A 470 -26.19 15.50 26.64
N PRO A 471 -24.88 15.76 26.67
CA PRO A 471 -23.86 14.72 26.45
C PRO A 471 -23.99 13.48 27.34
N ARG A 472 -24.42 13.67 28.59
CA ARG A 472 -24.64 12.59 29.54
C ARG A 472 -25.83 11.73 29.12
N GLU A 473 -26.93 12.35 28.69
CA GLU A 473 -28.13 11.66 28.23
C GLU A 473 -27.87 10.89 26.93
N LYS A 474 -27.14 11.49 25.97
CA LYS A 474 -26.72 10.79 24.74
C LYS A 474 -25.89 9.54 25.04
N SER A 475 -24.94 9.66 25.98
CA SER A 475 -24.10 8.53 26.41
C SER A 475 -24.94 7.42 27.03
N ALA A 476 -25.83 7.75 27.96
CA ALA A 476 -26.69 6.76 28.60
C ALA A 476 -27.58 6.02 27.59
N LEU A 477 -28.21 6.73 26.64
CA LEU A 477 -29.04 6.10 25.61
C LEU A 477 -28.24 5.16 24.69
N LEU A 478 -27.05 5.59 24.24
CA LEU A 478 -26.21 4.79 23.36
C LEU A 478 -25.55 3.60 24.04
N GLU A 479 -25.15 3.75 25.30
CA GLU A 479 -24.71 2.65 26.17
C GLU A 479 -25.78 1.56 26.23
N GLN A 480 -27.05 1.93 26.42
CA GLN A 480 -28.16 0.96 26.46
C GLN A 480 -28.40 0.29 25.11
N VAL A 481 -28.38 1.04 24.01
CA VAL A 481 -28.49 0.45 22.65
C VAL A 481 -27.36 -0.55 22.41
N ALA A 482 -26.11 -0.18 22.69
CA ALA A 482 -24.94 -1.04 22.52
C ALA A 482 -25.03 -2.30 23.38
N TYR A 483 -25.37 -2.15 24.66
CA TYR A 483 -25.54 -3.25 25.61
C TYR A 483 -26.61 -4.24 25.15
N ARG A 484 -27.76 -3.75 24.67
CA ARG A 484 -28.85 -4.61 24.17
C ARG A 484 -28.48 -5.33 22.89
N LEU A 485 -27.81 -4.67 21.94
CA LEU A 485 -27.31 -5.32 20.73
C LEU A 485 -26.32 -6.45 21.05
N VAL A 486 -25.40 -6.20 21.99
CA VAL A 486 -24.40 -7.18 22.44
C VAL A 486 -25.08 -8.37 23.12
N THR A 487 -25.96 -8.12 24.09
CA THR A 487 -26.64 -9.17 24.85
C THR A 487 -27.61 -9.99 24.00
N GLU A 488 -28.28 -9.38 23.02
CA GLU A 488 -29.18 -10.06 22.09
C GLU A 488 -28.47 -10.64 20.85
N LYS A 489 -27.14 -10.52 20.76
CA LYS A 489 -26.30 -11.00 19.64
C LYS A 489 -26.75 -10.48 18.26
N ARG A 490 -27.07 -9.18 18.17
CA ARG A 490 -27.49 -8.49 16.94
C ARG A 490 -26.44 -7.48 16.46
N SER A 491 -26.20 -7.41 15.15
CA SER A 491 -25.34 -6.42 14.51
C SER A 491 -26.11 -5.20 14.02
N GLU A 492 -27.33 -5.42 13.54
CA GLU A 492 -28.25 -4.42 12.99
C GLU A 492 -29.67 -4.66 13.50
N VAL A 493 -30.48 -3.60 13.56
CA VAL A 493 -31.86 -3.65 14.07
C VAL A 493 -32.78 -2.70 13.32
N ASP A 494 -34.06 -3.03 13.27
CA ASP A 494 -35.05 -2.15 12.67
C ASP A 494 -35.22 -0.88 13.51
N ARG A 495 -35.46 0.25 12.84
CA ARG A 495 -35.70 1.55 13.47
C ARG A 495 -36.71 1.49 14.62
N LYS A 496 -37.83 0.77 14.42
CA LYS A 496 -38.89 0.57 15.43
C LYS A 496 -38.39 -0.08 16.72
N TRP A 497 -37.43 -0.99 16.62
CA TRP A 497 -36.85 -1.67 17.78
C TRP A 497 -36.05 -0.69 18.64
N VAL A 498 -35.26 0.18 18.00
CA VAL A 498 -34.45 1.19 18.71
C VAL A 498 -35.35 2.23 19.37
N VAL A 499 -36.36 2.73 18.65
CA VAL A 499 -37.37 3.67 19.19
C VAL A 499 -38.03 3.09 20.45
N ALA A 500 -38.43 1.81 20.41
CA ALA A 500 -39.05 1.16 21.57
C ALA A 500 -38.09 1.04 22.77
N LEU A 501 -36.80 0.78 22.52
CA LEU A 501 -35.77 0.75 23.56
C LEU A 501 -35.54 2.14 24.16
N LEU A 502 -35.32 3.16 23.33
CA LEU A 502 -35.12 4.54 23.77
C LEU A 502 -36.32 5.04 24.57
N GLY A 503 -37.55 4.67 24.19
CA GLY A 503 -38.75 5.04 24.93
C GLY A 503 -38.81 4.46 26.35
N ARG A 504 -38.17 3.31 26.63
CA ARG A 504 -38.05 2.79 28.00
C ARG A 504 -37.06 3.61 28.82
N GLU A 505 -35.91 3.92 28.24
CA GLU A 505 -34.85 4.67 28.91
C GLU A 505 -35.25 6.13 29.16
N LEU A 506 -35.88 6.78 28.19
CA LEU A 506 -36.37 8.16 28.34
C LEU A 506 -37.39 8.32 29.48
N ARG A 507 -38.19 7.28 29.79
CA ARG A 507 -39.10 7.31 30.95
C ARG A 507 -38.36 7.36 32.29
N THR A 508 -37.13 6.87 32.35
CA THR A 508 -36.28 6.95 33.54
C THR A 508 -35.58 8.32 33.66
N MET A 509 -35.52 9.08 32.56
CA MET A 509 -34.90 10.39 32.46
C MET A 509 -35.97 11.51 32.55
N SER A 510 -36.53 11.72 33.74
CA SER A 510 -37.67 12.64 33.97
C SER A 510 -37.44 14.11 33.55
N GLN A 511 -36.19 14.51 33.33
CA GLN A 511 -35.80 15.86 32.93
C GLN A 511 -35.79 16.07 31.40
N VAL A 512 -35.82 14.98 30.62
CA VAL A 512 -35.71 15.01 29.15
C VAL A 512 -37.08 15.16 28.51
N ARG A 513 -37.25 16.16 27.64
CA ARG A 513 -38.52 16.45 26.94
C ARG A 513 -38.40 16.20 25.43
N CYS A 514 -38.12 14.96 25.02
CA CYS A 514 -38.16 14.53 23.62
C CYS A 514 -38.92 13.21 23.44
N SER A 515 -39.48 13.01 22.24
CA SER A 515 -40.01 11.70 21.85
C SER A 515 -38.87 10.72 21.53
N PRO A 516 -39.11 9.40 21.62
CA PRO A 516 -38.10 8.40 21.28
C PRO A 516 -37.61 8.47 19.82
N GLU A 517 -38.48 8.89 18.90
CA GLU A 517 -38.15 9.14 17.50
C GLU A 517 -37.22 10.34 17.35
N GLU A 518 -37.53 11.47 17.99
CA GLU A 518 -36.64 12.65 17.99
C GLU A 518 -35.31 12.36 18.67
N ALA A 519 -35.29 11.55 19.72
CA ALA A 519 -34.05 11.09 20.34
C ALA A 519 -33.23 10.23 19.37
N LEU A 520 -33.88 9.32 18.63
CA LEU A 520 -33.20 8.51 17.63
C LEU A 520 -32.63 9.34 16.49
N ASP A 521 -33.37 10.33 15.99
CA ASP A 521 -32.90 11.24 14.94
C ASP A 521 -31.73 12.12 15.42
N GLU A 522 -31.68 12.48 16.71
CA GLU A 522 -30.53 13.18 17.27
C GLU A 522 -29.31 12.26 17.48
N LEU A 523 -29.53 10.95 17.61
CA LEU A 523 -28.48 9.93 17.71
C LEU A 523 -28.02 9.38 16.35
N ILE A 524 -28.81 9.56 15.29
CA ILE A 524 -28.51 9.19 13.91
C ILE A 524 -28.27 10.48 13.12
N GLY A 525 -27.00 10.85 12.96
CA GLY A 525 -26.62 12.05 12.23
C GLY A 525 -25.16 12.07 11.75
N PRO A 526 -24.78 13.04 10.90
CA PRO A 526 -23.41 13.19 10.44
C PRO A 526 -22.43 13.34 11.62
N GLY A 527 -21.50 12.40 11.76
CA GLY A 527 -20.52 12.41 12.87
C GLY A 527 -20.99 11.71 14.16
N THR A 528 -22.12 11.00 14.15
CA THR A 528 -22.56 10.12 15.25
C THR A 528 -22.05 8.69 15.09
N VAL A 529 -22.10 7.89 16.16
CA VAL A 529 -21.67 6.47 16.17
C VAL A 529 -22.70 5.49 15.62
N LEU A 530 -23.95 5.92 15.46
CA LEU A 530 -25.02 5.16 14.82
C LEU A 530 -25.27 5.67 13.41
N ARG A 531 -25.61 4.76 12.50
CA ARG A 531 -26.10 5.10 11.16
C ARG A 531 -27.32 4.30 10.79
N GLU A 532 -28.08 4.84 9.86
CA GLU A 532 -29.10 4.13 9.10
C GLU A 532 -28.47 3.61 7.80
N SER A 533 -28.57 2.31 7.57
CA SER A 533 -28.11 1.64 6.36
C SER A 533 -29.00 1.98 5.17
N ALA A 534 -28.55 1.67 3.95
CA ALA A 534 -29.34 1.86 2.73
C ALA A 534 -30.67 1.09 2.74
N GLU A 535 -30.77 0.02 3.53
CA GLU A 535 -31.98 -0.79 3.72
C GLU A 535 -32.87 -0.29 4.87
N GLY A 536 -32.56 0.85 5.49
CA GLY A 536 -33.34 1.42 6.60
C GLY A 536 -33.15 0.72 7.96
N ARG A 537 -32.10 -0.11 8.12
CA ARG A 537 -31.70 -0.72 9.41
C ARG A 537 -30.68 0.14 10.14
N ILE A 538 -30.72 0.13 11.47
CA ILE A 538 -29.82 0.88 12.34
C ILE A 538 -28.66 0.00 12.80
N GLU A 539 -27.44 0.52 12.69
CA GLU A 539 -26.21 -0.13 13.14
C GLU A 539 -25.16 0.87 13.67
N PHE A 540 -24.13 0.35 14.35
CA PHE A 540 -22.96 1.15 14.75
C PHE A 540 -21.95 1.25 13.62
N LEU A 541 -21.40 2.45 13.35
CA LEU A 541 -20.44 2.65 12.25
C LEU A 541 -19.18 1.79 12.39
N HIS A 542 -18.72 1.58 13.63
CA HIS A 542 -17.67 0.62 13.92
C HIS A 542 -18.06 -0.24 15.13
N ARG A 543 -17.93 -1.55 14.96
CA ARG A 543 -18.14 -2.54 16.01
C ARG A 543 -17.38 -2.22 17.30
N THR A 544 -16.16 -1.68 17.21
CA THR A 544 -15.37 -1.39 18.40
C THR A 544 -15.96 -0.28 19.28
N PHE A 545 -16.68 0.70 18.71
CA PHE A 545 -17.42 1.69 19.51
C PHE A 545 -18.64 1.08 20.19
N ARG A 546 -19.34 0.15 19.52
CA ARG A 546 -20.42 -0.63 20.14
C ARG A 546 -19.86 -1.44 21.33
N ASP A 547 -18.75 -2.14 21.12
CA ASP A 547 -18.17 -3.02 22.13
C ASP A 547 -17.63 -2.19 23.33
N TYR A 548 -17.05 -1.00 23.09
CA TYR A 548 -16.68 -0.03 24.14
C TYR A 548 -17.89 0.47 24.94
N LEU A 549 -18.95 0.93 24.26
CA LEU A 549 -20.16 1.44 24.94
C LEU A 549 -20.90 0.34 25.69
N ALA A 550 -20.91 -0.89 25.16
CA ALA A 550 -21.46 -2.05 25.85
C ALA A 550 -20.64 -2.43 27.09
N ALA A 551 -19.30 -2.37 27.02
CA ALA A 551 -18.43 -2.53 28.18
C ALA A 551 -18.74 -1.47 29.25
N GLN A 552 -18.88 -0.21 28.84
CA GLN A 552 -19.21 0.89 29.74
C GLN A 552 -20.58 0.71 30.40
N ALA A 553 -21.59 0.31 29.65
CA ALA A 553 -22.91 -0.01 30.17
C ALA A 553 -22.86 -1.16 31.19
N ALA A 554 -22.11 -2.23 30.91
CA ALA A 554 -21.96 -3.36 31.82
C ALA A 554 -21.30 -2.95 33.15
N VAL A 555 -20.27 -2.08 33.09
CA VAL A 555 -19.62 -1.49 34.27
C VAL A 555 -20.59 -0.62 35.07
N HIS A 556 -21.32 0.29 34.41
CA HIS A 556 -22.28 1.17 35.09
C HIS A 556 -23.46 0.42 35.73
N GLN A 557 -23.89 -0.70 35.13
CA GLN A 557 -24.98 -1.55 35.65
C GLN A 557 -24.50 -2.56 36.70
N GLY A 558 -23.20 -2.61 37.04
CA GLY A 558 -22.64 -3.62 37.94
C GLY A 558 -22.79 -5.05 37.42
N SER A 559 -22.94 -5.23 36.10
CA SER A 559 -23.25 -6.52 35.46
C SER A 559 -21.99 -7.36 35.21
N VAL A 560 -21.16 -7.57 36.23
CA VAL A 560 -19.94 -8.38 36.15
C VAL A 560 -20.24 -9.82 35.75
N GLU A 561 -21.36 -10.39 36.22
CA GLU A 561 -21.81 -11.73 35.85
C GLU A 561 -22.02 -11.89 34.33
N LEU A 562 -22.48 -10.83 33.65
CA LEU A 562 -22.62 -10.86 32.20
C LEU A 562 -21.25 -10.99 31.54
N LEU A 563 -20.26 -10.22 32.00
CA LEU A 563 -18.89 -10.26 31.47
C LEU A 563 -18.32 -11.66 31.66
N VAL A 564 -18.37 -12.19 32.89
CA VAL A 564 -17.94 -13.55 33.21
C VAL A 564 -18.62 -14.57 32.31
N ARG A 565 -19.94 -14.46 32.11
CA ARG A 565 -20.71 -15.38 31.26
C ARG A 565 -20.25 -15.31 29.80
N LEU A 566 -20.00 -14.12 29.25
CA LEU A 566 -19.63 -13.94 27.84
C LEU A 566 -18.17 -14.30 27.52
N SER A 567 -17.25 -14.32 28.50
CA SER A 567 -15.80 -14.52 28.29
C SER A 567 -15.37 -15.86 27.65
N HIS A 568 -16.28 -16.83 27.51
CA HIS A 568 -16.00 -18.07 26.80
C HIS A 568 -16.09 -17.94 25.27
N GLU A 569 -16.63 -16.83 24.74
CA GLU A 569 -16.70 -16.58 23.29
C GLU A 569 -15.68 -15.50 22.87
N GLU A 570 -14.83 -15.81 21.88
CA GLU A 570 -13.72 -14.96 21.40
C GLU A 570 -14.11 -13.61 20.84
N GLN A 571 -15.37 -13.48 20.48
CA GLN A 571 -15.92 -12.23 20.00
C GLN A 571 -16.03 -11.16 21.09
N TRP A 572 -15.80 -11.51 22.36
CA TRP A 572 -15.96 -10.65 23.53
C TRP A 572 -14.66 -10.28 24.25
N ASP A 573 -13.49 -10.78 23.82
CA ASP A 573 -12.22 -10.58 24.53
C ASP A 573 -11.91 -9.09 24.71
N ASP A 574 -12.03 -8.30 23.64
CA ASP A 574 -11.81 -6.85 23.66
C ASP A 574 -12.80 -6.14 24.60
N LEU A 575 -14.07 -6.56 24.61
CA LEU A 575 -15.12 -5.97 25.45
C LEU A 575 -14.83 -6.25 26.92
N VAL A 576 -14.43 -7.49 27.25
CA VAL A 576 -14.10 -7.90 28.61
C VAL A 576 -12.85 -7.16 29.09
N ALA A 577 -11.80 -7.06 28.27
CA ALA A 577 -10.60 -6.29 28.57
C ALA A 577 -10.91 -4.79 28.80
N MET A 578 -11.74 -4.18 27.94
CA MET A 578 -12.17 -2.78 28.09
C MET A 578 -12.98 -2.55 29.36
N ALA A 579 -13.87 -3.49 29.73
CA ALA A 579 -14.62 -3.43 30.97
C ALA A 579 -13.69 -3.59 32.18
N ALA A 580 -12.81 -4.59 32.15
CA ALA A 580 -11.89 -4.93 33.23
C ALA A 580 -10.96 -3.76 33.61
N ALA A 581 -10.45 -3.01 32.62
CA ALA A 581 -9.64 -1.81 32.85
C ALA A 581 -10.36 -0.69 33.63
N ARG A 582 -11.70 -0.74 33.73
CA ARG A 582 -12.55 0.32 34.29
C ARG A 582 -13.32 -0.11 35.54
N LEU A 583 -13.34 -1.39 35.87
CA LEU A 583 -14.03 -1.91 37.05
C LEU A 583 -13.39 -1.37 38.33
N ALA A 584 -14.23 -1.10 39.33
CA ALA A 584 -13.76 -0.85 40.70
C ALA A 584 -12.96 -2.07 41.21
N PRO A 585 -12.03 -1.89 42.15
CA PRO A 585 -11.18 -3.00 42.65
C PRO A 585 -11.98 -4.25 43.06
N ASP A 586 -13.10 -4.09 43.75
CA ASP A 586 -13.93 -5.22 44.21
C ASP A 586 -14.66 -5.91 43.05
N ASP A 587 -15.20 -5.14 42.10
CA ASP A 587 -15.86 -5.69 40.90
C ASP A 587 -14.87 -6.37 39.95
N PHE A 588 -13.65 -5.85 39.87
CA PHE A 588 -12.55 -6.45 39.10
C PHE A 588 -12.14 -7.79 39.73
N GLU A 589 -12.00 -7.85 41.05
CA GLU A 589 -11.77 -9.11 41.76
C GLU A 589 -12.94 -10.09 41.56
N HIS A 590 -14.18 -9.60 41.55
CA HIS A 590 -15.34 -10.45 41.27
C HIS A 590 -15.30 -11.03 39.84
N LEU A 591 -14.92 -10.22 38.84
CA LEU A 591 -14.68 -10.67 37.47
C LEU A 591 -13.60 -11.76 37.43
N MET A 592 -12.44 -11.48 38.03
CA MET A 592 -11.29 -12.40 38.03
C MET A 592 -11.64 -13.73 38.71
N ASN A 593 -12.30 -13.70 39.86
CA ASN A 593 -12.75 -14.92 40.53
C ASN A 593 -13.75 -15.71 39.69
N GLY A 594 -14.74 -15.03 39.08
CA GLY A 594 -15.69 -15.68 38.17
C GLY A 594 -15.03 -16.35 36.96
N LEU A 595 -14.02 -15.71 36.35
CA LEU A 595 -13.25 -16.30 35.25
C LEU A 595 -12.45 -17.53 35.68
N LEU A 596 -11.78 -17.44 36.84
CA LEU A 596 -10.93 -18.52 37.36
C LEU A 596 -11.77 -19.71 37.86
N ASP A 597 -12.92 -19.46 38.48
CA ASP A 597 -13.85 -20.51 38.92
C ASP A 597 -14.45 -21.26 37.72
N ARG A 598 -14.81 -20.54 36.65
CA ARG A 598 -15.22 -21.15 35.38
C ARG A 598 -14.07 -21.90 34.73
N ALA A 599 -12.85 -21.37 34.72
CA ALA A 599 -11.69 -22.07 34.19
C ALA A 599 -11.36 -23.37 34.98
N ALA A 600 -11.65 -23.38 36.27
CA ALA A 600 -11.49 -24.55 37.12
C ALA A 600 -12.54 -25.64 36.83
N THR A 601 -13.78 -25.25 36.47
CA THR A 601 -14.92 -26.16 36.33
C THR A 601 -15.24 -26.55 34.89
N GLU A 602 -15.01 -25.67 33.92
CA GLU A 602 -15.36 -25.84 32.50
C GLU A 602 -14.14 -26.22 31.66
N ALA A 603 -13.77 -27.50 31.68
CA ALA A 603 -12.58 -28.02 30.97
C ALA A 603 -12.53 -27.64 29.47
N GLY A 604 -13.68 -27.53 28.80
CA GLY A 604 -13.78 -27.15 27.39
C GLY A 604 -13.37 -25.70 27.08
N TYR A 605 -13.41 -24.80 28.07
CA TYR A 605 -13.07 -23.38 27.91
C TYR A 605 -11.92 -22.93 28.82
N ARG A 606 -11.30 -23.85 29.57
CA ARG A 606 -10.26 -23.56 30.57
C ARG A 606 -9.11 -22.70 30.04
N THR A 607 -8.42 -23.16 29.00
CA THR A 607 -7.27 -22.44 28.42
C THR A 607 -7.64 -21.03 27.98
N ARG A 608 -8.85 -20.90 27.42
CA ARG A 608 -9.39 -19.63 26.95
C ARG A 608 -9.64 -18.66 28.10
N LEU A 609 -10.41 -19.10 29.10
CA LEU A 609 -10.75 -18.28 30.26
C LEU A 609 -9.48 -17.86 31.03
N LEU A 610 -8.47 -18.72 31.09
CA LEU A 610 -7.15 -18.36 31.65
C LEU A 610 -6.41 -17.31 30.85
N ASN A 611 -6.49 -17.34 29.51
CA ASN A 611 -5.88 -16.31 28.67
C ASN A 611 -6.59 -14.95 28.85
N VAL A 612 -7.92 -14.93 28.88
CA VAL A 612 -8.70 -13.72 29.16
C VAL A 612 -8.38 -13.17 30.55
N ALA A 613 -8.27 -14.04 31.56
CA ALA A 613 -7.88 -13.64 32.92
C ALA A 613 -6.45 -13.07 32.97
N ARG A 614 -5.49 -13.67 32.26
CA ARG A 614 -4.12 -13.15 32.14
C ARG A 614 -4.09 -11.78 31.48
N GLU A 615 -4.85 -11.61 30.40
CA GLU A 615 -4.96 -10.33 29.71
C GLU A 615 -5.56 -9.26 30.62
N CYS A 616 -6.66 -9.55 31.30
CA CYS A 616 -7.25 -8.66 32.31
C CYS A 616 -6.23 -8.31 33.42
N ALA A 617 -5.41 -9.28 33.83
CA ALA A 617 -4.39 -9.05 34.85
C ALA A 617 -3.26 -8.10 34.42
N THR A 618 -2.92 -8.06 33.13
CA THR A 618 -1.92 -7.09 32.63
C THR A 618 -2.40 -5.63 32.69
N LEU A 619 -3.71 -5.41 32.78
CA LEU A 619 -4.31 -4.08 32.80
C LEU A 619 -4.29 -3.41 34.18
N ARG A 620 -4.04 -4.18 35.26
CA ARG A 620 -4.10 -3.72 36.65
C ARG A 620 -2.90 -4.24 37.45
N PRO A 621 -1.82 -3.44 37.59
CA PRO A 621 -0.62 -3.86 38.33
C PRO A 621 -0.84 -3.97 39.84
N ASP A 622 -1.99 -3.53 40.37
CA ASP A 622 -2.40 -3.55 41.78
C ASP A 622 -3.20 -4.79 42.19
N LEU A 623 -3.06 -5.88 41.44
CA LEU A 623 -3.72 -7.17 41.71
C LEU A 623 -3.27 -7.81 43.03
N ARG A 624 -4.21 -8.46 43.73
CA ARG A 624 -3.89 -9.24 44.92
C ARG A 624 -3.03 -10.45 44.55
N GLU A 625 -1.99 -10.69 45.34
CA GLU A 625 -1.04 -11.80 45.16
C GLU A 625 -1.76 -13.16 45.08
N ALA A 626 -2.80 -13.37 45.89
CA ALA A 626 -3.64 -14.56 45.86
C ALA A 626 -4.32 -14.82 44.50
N THR A 627 -4.71 -13.77 43.77
CA THR A 627 -5.36 -13.90 42.46
C THR A 627 -4.33 -14.25 41.37
N LEU A 628 -3.12 -13.68 41.45
CA LEU A 628 -1.99 -14.05 40.58
C LEU A 628 -1.55 -15.50 40.81
N ASP A 629 -1.52 -15.94 42.07
CA ASP A 629 -1.23 -17.32 42.44
C ASP A 629 -2.28 -18.30 41.89
N ARG A 630 -3.57 -17.94 41.92
CA ARG A 630 -4.63 -18.75 41.30
C ARG A 630 -4.48 -18.84 39.78
N ILE A 631 -4.11 -17.75 39.09
CA ILE A 631 -3.80 -17.76 37.64
C ILE A 631 -2.61 -18.68 37.35
N ALA A 632 -1.55 -18.58 38.15
CA ALA A 632 -0.35 -19.39 38.01
C ALA A 632 -0.66 -20.88 38.28
N PHE A 633 -1.35 -21.19 39.36
CA PHE A 633 -1.74 -22.55 39.75
C PHE A 633 -2.61 -23.24 38.69
N LEU A 634 -3.67 -22.56 38.23
CA LEU A 634 -4.55 -23.10 37.19
C LEU A 634 -3.85 -23.20 35.83
N GLY A 635 -2.85 -22.33 35.58
CA GLY A 635 -1.99 -22.34 34.39
C GLY A 635 -0.91 -23.43 34.40
N GLN A 636 -0.41 -23.83 35.57
CA GLN A 636 0.61 -24.88 35.74
C GLN A 636 0.07 -26.29 35.51
N SER A 637 -1.25 -26.49 35.53
CA SER A 637 -1.87 -27.78 35.18
C SER A 637 -1.75 -28.16 33.69
N GLY A 638 -1.11 -27.32 32.87
CA GLY A 638 -0.81 -27.60 31.46
C GLY A 638 0.54 -27.00 31.05
N VAL A 639 1.59 -27.83 31.13
CA VAL A 639 2.97 -27.60 30.64
C VAL A 639 3.81 -26.61 31.45
N ALA A 640 4.94 -27.12 31.95
CA ALA A 640 5.83 -26.47 32.92
C ALA A 640 6.84 -25.48 32.31
N ALA A 641 7.10 -24.37 33.03
CA ALA A 641 8.42 -23.76 33.21
C ALA A 641 8.43 -22.94 34.53
N PRO A 642 9.54 -22.89 35.30
CA PRO A 642 9.54 -22.56 36.72
C PRO A 642 9.56 -21.06 37.03
N ALA A 643 9.07 -20.71 38.23
CA ALA A 643 8.96 -19.36 38.76
C ALA A 643 10.17 -18.90 39.59
N SER A 644 10.50 -17.61 39.42
CA SER A 644 11.09 -16.62 40.34
C SER A 644 12.45 -16.90 41.03
N THR A 645 13.42 -15.99 40.83
CA THR A 645 14.11 -15.20 41.88
C THR A 645 15.21 -14.32 41.24
N SER A 646 15.08 -12.98 41.31
CA SER A 646 16.05 -11.95 40.86
C SER A 646 16.44 -12.03 39.36
N PRO A 647 16.63 -10.91 38.62
CA PRO A 647 17.09 -10.99 37.24
C PRO A 647 18.55 -11.50 37.23
N VAL A 648 18.73 -12.82 37.10
CA VAL A 648 20.03 -13.39 36.79
C VAL A 648 20.36 -12.97 35.36
N PRO A 649 21.43 -12.19 35.15
CA PRO A 649 21.71 -11.56 33.87
C PRO A 649 21.97 -12.60 32.78
N ARG A 650 21.09 -12.68 31.77
CA ARG A 650 21.16 -13.67 30.69
C ARG A 650 22.22 -13.30 29.64
N LEU A 651 22.86 -14.32 29.07
CA LEU A 651 23.75 -14.18 27.93
C LEU A 651 22.94 -14.17 26.62
N VAL A 652 23.21 -13.19 25.77
CA VAL A 652 22.65 -13.05 24.42
C VAL A 652 23.77 -13.27 23.41
N VAL A 653 23.50 -14.14 22.44
CA VAL A 653 24.39 -14.44 21.31
C VAL A 653 23.69 -14.03 20.02
N ALA A 654 24.20 -13.01 19.33
CA ALA A 654 23.70 -12.61 18.01
C ALA A 654 24.70 -13.02 16.93
N ILE A 655 24.21 -13.63 15.86
CA ILE A 655 25.04 -14.20 14.80
C ILE A 655 24.53 -13.71 13.46
N ASP A 656 25.46 -13.41 12.56
CA ASP A 656 25.18 -13.00 11.20
C ASP A 656 26.15 -13.72 10.23
N ILE A 657 25.61 -14.18 9.10
CA ILE A 657 26.36 -14.79 8.01
C ILE A 657 26.81 -13.73 7.00
N ALA A 658 28.12 -13.62 6.79
CA ALA A 658 28.67 -12.70 5.79
C ALA A 658 28.24 -13.11 4.37
N ASN A 659 27.90 -12.10 3.55
CA ASN A 659 27.49 -12.24 2.14
C ASN A 659 26.25 -13.14 1.93
N TYR A 660 25.35 -13.26 2.90
CA TYR A 660 24.16 -14.13 2.81
C TYR A 660 23.29 -13.83 1.58
N THR A 661 22.94 -12.56 1.38
CA THR A 661 22.06 -12.09 0.30
C THR A 661 22.66 -12.22 -1.10
N ARG A 662 23.99 -12.34 -1.22
CA ARG A 662 24.68 -12.52 -2.52
C ARG A 662 24.65 -13.97 -3.02
N ARG A 663 24.12 -14.92 -2.23
CA ARG A 663 24.02 -16.33 -2.60
C ARG A 663 22.68 -16.61 -3.29
N ALA A 664 22.65 -17.54 -4.24
CA ALA A 664 21.41 -18.04 -4.83
C ALA A 664 20.51 -18.71 -3.75
N SER A 665 19.18 -18.70 -3.94
CA SER A 665 18.21 -19.15 -2.93
C SER A 665 18.44 -20.57 -2.41
N ALA A 666 18.88 -21.50 -3.27
CA ALA A 666 19.23 -22.86 -2.87
C ALA A 666 20.45 -22.91 -1.91
N HIS A 667 21.44 -22.04 -2.13
CA HIS A 667 22.60 -21.92 -1.27
C HIS A 667 22.28 -21.16 0.03
N GLN A 668 21.37 -20.19 0.00
CA GLN A 668 20.89 -19.50 1.21
C GLN A 668 20.25 -20.49 2.20
N LEU A 669 19.32 -21.33 1.72
CA LEU A 669 18.69 -22.38 2.53
C LEU A 669 19.71 -23.40 3.09
N ALA A 670 20.65 -23.85 2.27
CA ALA A 670 21.66 -24.83 2.67
C ALA A 670 22.64 -24.28 3.73
N VAL A 671 23.07 -23.03 3.54
CA VAL A 671 24.00 -22.33 4.44
C VAL A 671 23.31 -21.97 5.76
N GLN A 672 22.03 -21.60 5.72
CA GLN A 672 21.21 -21.38 6.91
C GLN A 672 21.02 -22.68 7.71
N GLY A 673 20.65 -23.79 7.06
CA GLY A 673 20.55 -25.10 7.72
C GLY A 673 21.87 -25.54 8.38
N ALA A 674 22.98 -25.39 7.65
CA ALA A 674 24.31 -25.70 8.17
C ALA A 674 24.68 -24.83 9.38
N LEU A 675 24.33 -23.54 9.40
CA LEU A 675 24.57 -22.67 10.55
C LEU A 675 23.88 -23.21 11.82
N TYR A 676 22.60 -23.61 11.72
CA TYR A 676 21.85 -24.16 12.86
C TYR A 676 22.45 -25.46 13.38
N ASP A 677 22.92 -26.35 12.50
CA ASP A 677 23.55 -27.61 12.90
C ASP A 677 24.89 -27.38 13.61
N ILE A 678 25.71 -26.47 13.10
CA ILE A 678 26.98 -26.07 13.71
C ILE A 678 26.73 -25.42 15.07
N LEU A 679 25.70 -24.57 15.17
CA LEU A 679 25.35 -23.91 16.43
C LEU A 679 24.87 -24.90 17.49
N ARG A 680 23.99 -25.84 17.12
CA ARG A 680 23.51 -26.88 18.03
C ARG A 680 24.69 -27.62 18.68
N GLY A 681 25.61 -28.13 17.86
CA GLY A 681 26.81 -28.81 18.34
C GLY A 681 27.74 -27.92 19.17
N ALA A 682 27.92 -26.66 18.78
CA ALA A 682 28.80 -25.74 19.51
C ALA A 682 28.24 -25.33 20.89
N PHE A 683 26.92 -25.15 21.01
CA PHE A 683 26.26 -24.86 22.28
C PHE A 683 26.31 -26.05 23.23
N ASP A 684 26.06 -27.26 22.72
CA ASP A 684 26.16 -28.49 23.49
C ASP A 684 27.59 -28.73 24.02
N GLU A 685 28.63 -28.52 23.17
CA GLU A 685 30.04 -28.59 23.57
C GLU A 685 30.44 -27.52 24.61
N SER A 686 29.71 -26.40 24.67
CA SER A 686 30.02 -25.26 25.55
C SER A 686 29.33 -25.32 26.91
N GLY A 687 28.65 -26.41 27.22
CA GLY A 687 27.95 -26.60 28.50
C GLY A 687 26.59 -25.88 28.58
N CYS A 688 26.01 -25.48 27.44
CA CYS A 688 24.68 -24.86 27.38
C CYS A 688 23.82 -25.60 26.34
N PRO A 689 23.08 -26.65 26.75
CA PRO A 689 22.35 -27.50 25.80
C PRO A 689 21.42 -26.69 24.90
N TRP A 690 21.49 -26.90 23.59
CA TRP A 690 20.76 -26.08 22.60
C TRP A 690 19.24 -26.03 22.85
N GLU A 691 18.66 -27.13 23.33
CA GLU A 691 17.24 -27.27 23.66
C GLU A 691 16.78 -26.35 24.81
N THR A 692 17.72 -25.92 25.65
CA THR A 692 17.44 -25.01 26.78
C THR A 692 17.53 -23.54 26.38
N CYS A 693 18.03 -23.25 25.18
CA CYS A 693 18.18 -21.90 24.64
C CYS A 693 16.92 -21.44 23.92
N THR A 694 16.59 -20.14 24.03
CA THR A 694 15.55 -19.54 23.19
C THR A 694 16.19 -19.01 21.91
N VAL A 695 15.73 -19.50 20.75
CA VAL A 695 16.33 -19.19 19.45
C VAL A 695 15.36 -18.40 18.58
N GLU A 696 15.85 -17.37 17.91
CA GLU A 696 15.09 -16.52 17.00
C GLU A 696 15.85 -16.41 15.67
N GLY A 697 15.27 -16.93 14.59
CA GLY A 697 15.83 -16.84 13.25
C GLY A 697 15.58 -15.46 12.62
N ARG A 698 16.57 -14.93 11.91
CA ARG A 698 16.53 -13.57 11.32
C ARG A 698 16.90 -13.53 9.85
N GLY A 699 16.62 -14.59 9.09
CA GLY A 699 16.97 -14.67 7.67
C GLY A 699 18.46 -14.95 7.48
N ASP A 700 19.29 -13.90 7.51
CA ASP A 700 20.76 -13.97 7.35
C ASP A 700 21.54 -14.20 8.65
N GLY A 701 20.82 -14.28 9.78
CA GLY A 701 21.40 -14.44 11.10
C GLY A 701 20.47 -15.13 12.10
N VAL A 702 20.94 -15.27 13.34
CA VAL A 702 20.21 -15.88 14.45
C VAL A 702 20.55 -15.20 15.77
N VAL A 703 19.55 -15.01 16.62
CA VAL A 703 19.73 -14.58 18.01
C VAL A 703 19.42 -15.75 18.92
N VAL A 704 20.31 -16.03 19.87
CA VAL A 704 20.18 -17.11 20.84
C VAL A 704 20.26 -16.50 22.24
N LEU A 705 19.24 -16.76 23.06
CA LEU A 705 19.19 -16.40 24.47
C LEU A 705 19.51 -17.64 25.31
N ALA A 706 20.61 -17.60 26.06
CA ALA A 706 20.94 -18.65 27.01
C ALA A 706 19.98 -18.63 28.21
N PRO A 707 19.71 -19.78 28.85
CA PRO A 707 18.87 -19.82 30.03
C PRO A 707 19.53 -19.05 31.19
N PRO A 708 18.75 -18.45 32.11
CA PRO A 708 19.27 -17.57 33.16
C PRO A 708 20.28 -18.21 34.13
N HIS A 709 20.36 -19.52 34.23
CA HIS A 709 21.33 -20.25 35.06
C HIS A 709 22.63 -20.62 34.33
N ALA A 710 22.76 -20.25 33.05
CA ALA A 710 23.93 -20.58 32.24
C ALA A 710 25.16 -19.73 32.65
N ASP A 711 26.33 -20.36 32.81
CA ASP A 711 27.57 -19.65 33.13
C ASP A 711 28.06 -18.83 31.94
N SER A 712 27.75 -17.53 31.97
CA SER A 712 28.09 -16.60 30.89
C SER A 712 29.60 -16.44 30.66
N GLY A 713 30.43 -16.63 31.69
CA GLY A 713 31.89 -16.55 31.57
C GLY A 713 32.47 -17.79 30.89
N LEU A 714 31.97 -18.96 31.28
CA LEU A 714 32.35 -20.23 30.65
C LEU A 714 31.91 -20.27 29.18
N ILE A 715 30.65 -19.89 28.89
CA ILE A 715 30.09 -19.94 27.53
C ILE A 715 30.77 -18.92 26.62
N SER A 716 31.01 -17.69 27.09
CA SER A 716 31.71 -16.68 26.27
C SER A 716 33.16 -17.04 25.94
N THR A 717 33.75 -17.97 26.68
CA THR A 717 35.08 -18.53 26.42
C THR A 717 35.02 -19.73 25.47
N LEU A 718 34.14 -20.71 25.75
CA LEU A 718 34.11 -21.99 25.03
C LEU A 718 33.35 -21.92 23.69
N LEU A 719 32.27 -21.15 23.62
CA LEU A 719 31.40 -21.10 22.44
C LEU A 719 32.12 -20.58 21.18
N PRO A 720 32.86 -19.46 21.22
CA PRO A 720 33.67 -19.03 20.08
C PRO A 720 34.64 -20.09 19.57
N GLN A 721 35.25 -20.85 20.47
CA GLN A 721 36.25 -21.87 20.14
C GLN A 721 35.61 -23.11 19.52
N ALA A 722 34.55 -23.63 20.14
CA ALA A 722 33.78 -24.76 19.61
C ALA A 722 33.20 -24.42 18.23
N PHE A 723 32.59 -23.25 18.10
CA PHE A 723 31.98 -22.78 16.87
C PHE A 723 33.01 -22.58 15.75
N ALA A 724 34.17 -21.97 16.04
CA ALA A 724 35.24 -21.81 15.05
C ALA A 724 35.82 -23.16 14.57
N ARG A 725 35.96 -24.15 15.47
CA ARG A 725 36.40 -25.51 15.09
C ARG A 725 35.40 -26.21 14.19
N ALA A 726 34.10 -26.05 14.46
CA ALA A 726 33.03 -26.63 13.67
C ALA A 726 32.90 -25.94 12.29
N LEU A 727 32.97 -24.60 12.25
CA LEU A 727 33.04 -23.83 11.00
C LEU A 727 34.25 -24.23 10.14
N LYS A 728 35.43 -24.42 10.74
CA LYS A 728 36.62 -24.86 10.02
C LYS A 728 36.44 -26.24 9.39
N ARG A 729 35.81 -27.18 10.12
CA ARG A 729 35.48 -28.52 9.60
C ARG A 729 34.47 -28.45 8.46
N HIS A 730 33.41 -27.66 8.60
CA HIS A 730 32.41 -27.44 7.54
C HIS A 730 33.04 -26.82 6.30
N ASN A 731 33.76 -25.71 6.45
CA ASN A 731 34.38 -24.98 5.34
C ASN A 731 35.47 -25.75 4.60
N ALA A 732 36.08 -26.77 5.22
CA ALA A 732 37.09 -27.62 4.58
C ALA A 732 36.51 -28.57 3.52
N MET A 733 35.20 -28.85 3.57
CA MET A 733 34.53 -29.83 2.70
C MET A 733 33.56 -29.18 1.71
N ARG A 734 33.57 -27.84 1.55
CA ARG A 734 32.59 -27.09 0.75
C ARG A 734 33.26 -26.22 -0.30
N SER A 735 32.57 -26.03 -1.43
CA SER A 735 32.91 -25.04 -2.45
C SER A 735 32.75 -23.62 -1.91
N THR A 736 33.30 -22.62 -2.61
CA THR A 736 33.26 -21.19 -2.22
C THR A 736 31.88 -20.70 -1.80
N ASP A 737 30.82 -21.10 -2.50
CA ASP A 737 29.45 -20.64 -2.21
C ASP A 737 28.83 -21.31 -0.98
N GLY A 738 29.33 -22.48 -0.58
CA GLY A 738 28.91 -23.24 0.60
C GLY A 738 29.72 -22.94 1.86
N ARG A 739 30.73 -22.06 1.79
CA ARG A 739 31.54 -21.64 2.95
C ARG A 739 30.78 -20.63 3.80
N LEU A 740 30.93 -20.77 5.10
CA LEU A 740 30.37 -19.92 6.14
C LEU A 740 31.46 -19.04 6.74
N ASP A 741 31.38 -17.73 6.49
CA ASP A 741 32.10 -16.72 7.24
C ASP A 741 31.09 -15.98 8.12
N VAL A 742 31.36 -15.93 9.43
CA VAL A 742 30.35 -15.60 10.43
C VAL A 742 30.83 -14.50 11.37
N ARG A 743 29.91 -13.59 11.70
CA ARG A 743 30.07 -12.57 12.74
C ARG A 743 29.25 -13.00 13.95
N MET A 744 29.83 -12.92 15.14
CA MET A 744 29.17 -13.28 16.40
C MET A 744 29.33 -12.15 17.41
N ALA A 745 28.24 -11.74 18.05
CA ALA A 745 28.25 -10.81 19.16
C ALA A 745 27.74 -11.48 20.43
N LEU A 746 28.44 -11.26 21.54
CA LEU A 746 28.07 -11.74 22.87
C LEU A 746 27.82 -10.55 23.78
N ALA A 747 26.59 -10.44 24.30
CA ALA A 747 26.17 -9.40 25.23
C ALA A 747 25.54 -10.04 26.47
N GLN A 748 25.70 -9.40 27.63
CA GLN A 748 25.03 -9.83 28.85
C GLN A 748 23.99 -8.77 29.27
N GLU A 749 22.83 -9.21 29.76
CA GLU A 749 21.85 -8.33 30.42
C GLU A 749 22.47 -7.66 31.66
N GLU A 750 22.16 -6.39 31.88
CA GLU A 750 22.70 -5.62 33.02
C GLU A 750 21.63 -5.33 34.08
N PRO A 751 22.04 -5.18 35.36
CA PRO A 751 21.13 -4.70 36.41
C PRO A 751 20.62 -3.29 36.06
N GLY A 752 19.34 -3.16 35.71
CA GLY A 752 18.72 -1.90 35.27
C GLY A 752 18.04 -1.96 33.91
N ASP A 753 18.25 -3.04 33.14
CA ASP A 753 17.53 -3.27 31.90
C ASP A 753 16.01 -3.43 32.20
N ARG A 754 15.19 -2.52 31.65
CA ARG A 754 13.75 -2.40 31.98
C ARG A 754 12.90 -3.61 31.54
N LYS A 755 13.43 -4.49 30.68
CA LYS A 755 12.75 -5.67 30.15
C LYS A 755 13.76 -6.81 29.94
N PRO A 756 13.66 -7.95 30.65
CA PRO A 756 14.39 -9.17 30.31
C PRO A 756 13.76 -9.87 29.08
N GLY A 757 14.57 -10.54 28.26
CA GLY A 757 14.07 -11.37 27.15
C GLY A 757 14.20 -10.75 25.74
N ARG A 758 13.35 -11.21 24.79
CA ARG A 758 13.51 -11.00 23.33
C ARG A 758 13.56 -9.52 22.89
N ASP A 759 12.87 -8.63 23.62
CA ASP A 759 12.87 -7.18 23.36
C ASP A 759 13.80 -6.40 24.33
N GLY A 760 14.70 -7.10 25.00
CA GLY A 760 15.58 -6.55 26.03
C GLY A 760 16.72 -5.70 25.47
N ALA A 761 17.24 -4.78 26.30
CA ALA A 761 18.32 -3.89 25.91
C ALA A 761 19.61 -4.65 25.53
N ALA A 762 19.87 -5.81 26.12
CA ALA A 762 20.99 -6.68 25.76
C ALA A 762 20.86 -7.28 24.34
N VAL A 763 19.64 -7.58 23.88
CA VAL A 763 19.39 -8.04 22.50
C VAL A 763 19.67 -6.93 21.52
N VAL A 764 19.17 -5.72 21.80
CA VAL A 764 19.49 -4.53 20.99
C VAL A 764 20.99 -4.31 20.95
N ARG A 765 21.68 -4.40 22.10
CA ARG A 765 23.13 -4.26 22.21
C ARG A 765 23.88 -5.30 21.37
N ALA A 766 23.53 -6.58 21.49
CA ALA A 766 24.13 -7.67 20.71
C ALA A 766 23.94 -7.46 19.19
N MET A 767 22.74 -7.09 18.76
CA MET A 767 22.45 -6.78 17.36
C MET A 767 23.26 -5.59 16.85
N ARG A 768 23.38 -4.52 17.65
CA ARG A 768 24.20 -3.35 17.29
C ARG A 768 25.69 -3.69 17.18
N MET A 769 26.18 -4.59 18.05
CA MET A 769 27.56 -5.05 18.01
C MET A 769 27.84 -5.97 16.81
N VAL A 770 26.97 -6.93 16.49
CA VAL A 770 27.17 -7.85 15.36
C VAL A 770 27.13 -7.11 14.01
N ASP A 771 26.37 -6.02 13.94
CA ASP A 771 26.30 -5.13 12.78
C ASP A 771 27.43 -4.10 12.69
N SER A 772 28.28 -3.99 13.72
CA SER A 772 29.28 -2.92 13.79
C SER A 772 30.34 -3.02 12.70
N LEU A 773 30.85 -1.86 12.26
CA LEU A 773 31.98 -1.79 11.34
C LEU A 773 33.24 -2.47 11.90
N ALA A 774 33.41 -2.47 13.23
CA ALA A 774 34.55 -3.08 13.90
C ALA A 774 34.62 -4.59 13.64
N VAL A 775 33.53 -5.34 13.88
CA VAL A 775 33.51 -6.80 13.64
C VAL A 775 33.50 -7.14 12.14
N ARG A 776 32.85 -6.32 11.30
CA ARG A 776 32.89 -6.44 9.83
C ARG A 776 34.30 -6.25 9.27
N LYS A 777 35.08 -5.31 9.82
CA LYS A 777 36.47 -5.06 9.42
C LYS A 777 37.37 -6.20 9.89
N ALA A 778 37.22 -6.64 11.14
CA ALA A 778 38.00 -7.75 11.70
C ALA A 778 37.83 -9.05 10.89
N LEU A 779 36.60 -9.37 10.45
CA LEU A 779 36.35 -10.53 9.60
C LEU A 779 36.98 -10.37 8.20
N ARG A 780 36.86 -9.20 7.57
CA ARG A 780 37.39 -8.94 6.21
C ARG A 780 38.92 -8.93 6.15
N GLU A 781 39.59 -8.44 7.20
CA GLU A 781 41.05 -8.32 7.25
C GLU A 781 41.74 -9.61 7.72
N SER A 782 40.96 -10.63 8.11
CA SER A 782 41.45 -11.91 8.61
C SER A 782 41.10 -13.04 7.66
N ILE A 783 41.93 -14.10 7.67
CA ILE A 783 41.61 -15.37 6.99
C ILE A 783 40.78 -16.31 7.88
N ALA A 784 40.35 -15.82 9.04
CA ALA A 784 39.52 -16.54 10.00
C ALA A 784 38.05 -16.57 9.56
N PRO A 785 37.35 -17.72 9.65
CA PRO A 785 35.93 -17.81 9.31
C PRO A 785 34.99 -17.25 10.38
N LEU A 786 35.51 -16.81 11.53
CA LEU A 786 34.73 -16.27 12.64
C LEU A 786 35.35 -14.99 13.20
N ALA A 787 34.56 -13.93 13.29
CA ALA A 787 34.87 -12.73 14.06
C ALA A 787 33.88 -12.57 15.22
N VAL A 788 34.40 -12.36 16.43
CA VAL A 788 33.61 -12.26 17.66
C VAL A 788 33.79 -10.88 18.27
N ILE A 789 32.68 -10.28 18.71
CA ILE A 789 32.66 -9.02 19.44
C ILE A 789 31.95 -9.19 20.79
N LEU A 790 32.57 -8.74 21.87
CA LEU A 790 32.05 -8.85 23.23
C LEU A 790 31.65 -7.48 23.79
N SER A 791 30.56 -7.45 24.53
CA SER A 791 30.26 -6.29 25.39
C SER A 791 31.30 -6.14 26.50
N ASP A 792 31.55 -4.91 26.94
CA ASP A 792 32.50 -4.57 28.01
C ASP A 792 32.31 -5.38 29.33
N PRO A 793 31.08 -5.63 29.83
CA PRO A 793 30.87 -6.44 31.02
C PRO A 793 31.33 -7.90 30.86
N LEU A 794 31.16 -8.49 29.68
CA LEU A 794 31.59 -9.86 29.41
C LEU A 794 33.11 -9.96 29.31
N HIS A 795 33.76 -8.99 28.67
CA HIS A 795 35.22 -8.96 28.57
C HIS A 795 35.89 -8.92 29.96
N LYS A 796 35.35 -8.13 30.89
CA LYS A 796 35.83 -8.04 32.28
C LYS A 796 35.73 -9.36 33.06
N ARG A 797 34.93 -10.33 32.59
CA ARG A 797 34.77 -11.65 33.22
C ARG A 797 35.73 -12.70 32.66
N LEU A 798 36.47 -12.37 31.59
CA LEU A 798 37.49 -13.25 31.00
C LEU A 798 38.79 -13.20 31.83
N GLY A 799 39.50 -14.34 31.90
CA GLY A 799 40.82 -14.44 32.53
C GLY A 799 41.93 -13.82 31.68
N GLY A 800 43.06 -13.46 32.32
CA GLY A 800 44.11 -12.60 31.77
C GLY A 800 44.53 -12.85 30.31
N ASP A 801 44.96 -14.08 29.99
CA ASP A 801 45.42 -14.40 28.62
C ASP A 801 44.29 -14.37 27.58
N GLU A 802 43.07 -14.73 27.98
CA GLU A 802 41.91 -14.73 27.08
C GLU A 802 41.35 -13.32 26.86
N ALA A 803 41.36 -12.48 27.91
CA ALA A 803 40.99 -11.07 27.84
C ALA A 803 41.98 -10.26 26.98
N ALA A 804 43.29 -10.55 27.11
CA ALA A 804 44.35 -9.87 26.36
C ALA A 804 44.31 -10.14 24.84
N ALA A 805 43.66 -11.22 24.42
CA ALA A 805 43.52 -11.58 23.01
C ALA A 805 42.44 -10.77 22.25
N TYR A 806 41.62 -9.99 22.96
CA TYR A 806 40.63 -9.11 22.36
C TYR A 806 41.12 -7.66 22.26
N GLN A 807 40.79 -6.99 21.17
CA GLN A 807 41.13 -5.59 20.94
C GLN A 807 39.95 -4.68 21.24
N LEU A 808 40.18 -3.61 22.00
CA LEU A 808 39.18 -2.58 22.27
C LEU A 808 38.76 -1.88 20.98
N CYS A 809 37.46 -1.71 20.79
CA CYS A 809 36.87 -0.98 19.67
C CYS A 809 35.64 -0.18 20.13
N SER A 810 35.29 0.85 19.37
CA SER A 810 34.07 1.62 19.60
C SER A 810 32.99 1.15 18.63
N VAL A 811 31.83 0.78 19.17
CA VAL A 811 30.64 0.40 18.41
C VAL A 811 29.74 1.63 18.31
N ILE A 812 29.59 2.11 17.08
CA ILE A 812 28.69 3.20 16.71
C ILE A 812 27.66 2.60 15.75
N ALA A 813 26.44 2.37 16.23
CA ALA A 813 25.36 1.82 15.42
C ALA A 813 24.02 2.46 15.84
N LYS A 814 23.33 3.09 14.87
CA LYS A 814 22.19 3.98 15.13
C LYS A 814 22.55 5.06 16.17
N GLU A 815 21.76 5.22 17.22
CA GLU A 815 21.97 6.17 18.31
C GLU A 815 22.88 5.63 19.43
N THR A 816 23.38 4.39 19.31
CA THR A 816 24.13 3.73 20.37
C THR A 816 25.63 3.87 20.15
N VAL A 817 26.33 4.45 21.14
CA VAL A 817 27.79 4.51 21.23
C VAL A 817 28.23 3.71 22.45
N MET A 818 29.06 2.68 22.25
CA MET A 818 29.58 1.87 23.36
C MET A 818 30.99 1.35 23.07
N ASN A 819 31.70 0.97 24.13
CA ASN A 819 32.96 0.22 24.01
C ASN A 819 32.66 -1.28 23.93
N ALA A 820 33.37 -1.97 23.05
CA ALA A 820 33.28 -3.42 22.86
C ALA A 820 34.66 -3.99 22.49
N TRP A 821 34.79 -5.30 22.47
CA TRP A 821 36.07 -5.99 22.35
C TRP A 821 36.01 -7.01 21.21
N VAL A 822 36.88 -6.91 20.20
CA VAL A 822 36.82 -7.75 18.99
C VAL A 822 38.02 -8.70 18.87
N ARG A 823 37.78 -9.93 18.41
CA ARG A 823 38.80 -10.96 18.12
C ARG A 823 38.36 -11.82 16.94
N THR A 824 39.31 -12.42 16.22
CA THR A 824 39.01 -13.42 15.17
C THR A 824 39.47 -14.83 15.57
N PHE A 825 38.78 -15.85 15.09
CA PHE A 825 38.99 -17.25 15.45
C PHE A 825 39.09 -18.15 14.22
N GLY A 826 40.07 -19.07 14.20
CA GLY A 826 40.20 -20.12 13.18
C GLY A 826 41.11 -19.80 11.99
N GLY A 827 41.80 -18.66 11.96
CA GLY A 827 42.77 -18.26 10.92
C GLY A 827 44.25 -18.48 11.31
N GLY A 828 45.12 -18.64 10.31
CA GLY A 828 46.60 -18.57 10.45
C GLY A 828 47.14 -17.13 10.50
N LYS A 829 48.45 -16.94 10.77
CA LYS A 829 49.10 -15.64 11.04
C LYS A 829 48.69 -14.51 10.06
N GLN A 830 48.38 -13.34 10.63
CA GLN A 830 47.84 -12.11 10.01
C GLN A 830 48.52 -11.64 8.72
N ARG A 831 47.72 -11.11 7.78
CA ARG A 831 48.18 -10.24 6.69
C ARG A 831 48.47 -8.85 7.30
N ARG A 832 49.73 -8.40 7.31
CA ARG A 832 50.13 -7.09 7.86
C ARG A 832 49.45 -5.95 7.12
N SER A 833 48.81 -5.06 7.87
CA SER A 833 48.28 -3.77 7.43
C SER A 833 49.43 -2.78 7.14
N ARG A 834 49.30 -2.03 6.03
CA ARG A 834 49.91 -0.69 5.93
C ARG A 834 48.83 0.30 6.35
N GLY A 835 49.12 1.03 7.43
CA GLY A 835 48.18 1.94 8.07
C GLY A 835 47.90 3.19 7.24
N LEU A 836 46.68 3.70 7.40
CA LEU A 836 46.24 5.07 7.12
C LEU A 836 45.01 5.33 8.02
N ASP A 837 44.86 6.59 8.40
CA ASP A 837 44.40 7.04 9.70
C ASP A 837 42.92 6.89 10.08
N GLN A 838 42.72 6.92 11.40
CA GLN A 838 41.47 7.09 12.12
C GLN A 838 40.75 8.41 11.74
N ARG A 839 39.80 8.38 10.80
CA ARG A 839 38.68 9.34 10.73
C ARG A 839 37.46 8.72 10.02
N ALA A 840 36.58 8.08 10.77
CA ALA A 840 35.21 7.78 10.33
C ALA A 840 34.28 7.74 11.54
N SER A 841 34.02 8.92 12.09
CA SER A 841 32.98 9.18 13.09
C SER A 841 31.77 9.79 12.38
N GLY A 842 30.61 9.12 12.50
CA GLY A 842 29.28 9.70 12.31
C GLY A 842 28.91 10.13 10.88
N LEU A 843 27.91 9.48 10.27
CA LEU A 843 27.12 10.11 9.23
C LEU A 843 26.14 11.11 9.88
N ARG A 844 26.69 12.21 10.39
CA ARG A 844 26.02 13.50 10.22
C ARG A 844 26.54 14.01 8.89
N LEU A 845 25.65 14.48 8.00
CA LEU A 845 26.10 15.25 6.85
C LEU A 845 27.06 16.33 7.39
N PRO A 846 28.28 16.50 6.82
CA PRO A 846 29.12 17.61 7.21
C PRO A 846 28.29 18.90 7.09
N PHE A 847 28.49 19.88 7.98
CA PHE A 847 27.63 21.07 8.10
C PHE A 847 27.27 21.70 6.74
N LYS A 848 28.23 21.75 5.81
CA LYS A 848 28.05 22.25 4.43
C LYS A 848 27.18 21.35 3.52
N ALA A 849 27.19 20.03 3.69
CA ALA A 849 26.34 19.13 2.93
C ALA A 849 24.88 19.19 3.39
N ALA A 850 24.63 19.38 4.69
CA ALA A 850 23.29 19.66 5.20
C ALA A 850 22.75 20.99 4.65
N GLU A 851 23.57 22.05 4.65
CA GLU A 851 23.21 23.34 4.05
C GLU A 851 22.83 23.23 2.57
N VAL A 852 23.51 22.39 1.79
CA VAL A 852 23.20 22.16 0.37
C VAL A 852 21.83 21.48 0.21
N VAL A 853 21.52 20.49 1.06
CA VAL A 853 20.22 19.79 1.04
C VAL A 853 19.08 20.69 1.51
N ASP A 854 19.28 21.44 2.60
CA ASP A 854 18.31 22.40 3.13
C ASP A 854 18.00 23.50 2.11
N ARG A 855 19.03 24.01 1.42
CA ARG A 855 18.87 24.95 0.32
C ARG A 855 18.09 24.37 -0.84
N ALA A 856 18.36 23.11 -1.22
CA ALA A 856 17.60 22.43 -2.27
C ALA A 856 16.11 22.31 -1.91
N HIS A 857 15.79 21.98 -0.65
CA HIS A 857 14.40 21.98 -0.18
C HIS A 857 13.74 23.37 -0.25
N ALA A 858 14.45 24.42 0.14
CA ALA A 858 13.95 25.79 0.07
C ALA A 858 13.71 26.26 -1.38
N ASP A 859 14.66 25.97 -2.27
CA ASP A 859 14.57 26.32 -3.69
C ASP A 859 13.40 25.58 -4.36
N VAL A 860 13.15 24.32 -4.00
CA VAL A 860 11.98 23.55 -4.47
C VAL A 860 10.68 24.14 -3.95
N ALA A 861 10.60 24.52 -2.67
CA ALA A 861 9.41 25.14 -2.10
C ALA A 861 9.06 26.45 -2.82
N GLN A 862 10.06 27.26 -3.17
CA GLN A 862 9.87 28.51 -3.92
C GLN A 862 9.38 28.25 -5.37
N ARG A 863 9.89 27.21 -6.04
CA ARG A 863 9.39 26.85 -7.38
C ARG A 863 7.97 26.29 -7.31
N ALA A 864 7.70 25.42 -6.33
CA ALA A 864 6.39 24.83 -6.08
C ALA A 864 5.31 25.87 -5.73
N SER A 865 5.67 27.01 -5.12
CA SER A 865 4.73 28.12 -4.88
C SER A 865 4.35 28.86 -6.17
N THR A 866 5.17 28.76 -7.22
CA THR A 866 4.93 29.42 -8.51
C THR A 866 4.21 28.50 -9.50
N ILE A 867 4.63 27.23 -9.57
CA ILE A 867 4.03 26.18 -10.40
C ILE A 867 3.75 25.00 -9.49
N SER A 868 2.47 24.67 -9.30
CA SER A 868 2.09 23.58 -8.40
C SER A 868 2.52 22.21 -8.94
N LEU A 869 2.57 21.20 -8.05
CA LEU A 869 2.92 19.83 -8.42
C LEU A 869 2.02 19.29 -9.55
N ASP A 870 0.71 19.49 -9.46
CA ASP A 870 -0.24 19.10 -10.50
C ASP A 870 0.05 19.77 -11.85
N GLN A 871 0.44 21.04 -11.83
CA GLN A 871 0.77 21.78 -13.04
C GLN A 871 2.05 21.23 -13.68
N VAL A 872 3.08 20.94 -12.89
CA VAL A 872 4.33 20.37 -13.42
C VAL A 872 4.14 18.94 -13.91
N MET A 873 3.34 18.11 -13.22
CA MET A 873 2.97 16.77 -13.69
C MET A 873 2.24 16.81 -15.04
N ARG A 874 1.29 17.75 -15.22
CA ARG A 874 0.61 17.94 -16.52
C ARG A 874 1.56 18.39 -17.62
N ARG A 875 2.58 19.18 -17.30
CA ARG A 875 3.62 19.58 -18.27
C ARG A 875 4.53 18.41 -18.62
N ALA A 876 4.95 17.62 -17.62
CA ALA A 876 5.74 16.41 -17.81
C ALA A 876 5.03 15.38 -18.70
N ALA A 877 3.73 15.17 -18.49
CA ALA A 877 2.91 14.26 -19.31
C ALA A 877 2.75 14.70 -20.77
N ARG A 878 2.98 15.99 -21.07
CA ARG A 878 2.92 16.56 -22.43
C ARG A 878 4.30 16.69 -23.08
N ALA A 879 5.39 16.38 -22.36
CA ALA A 879 6.73 16.48 -22.89
C ALA A 879 7.00 15.37 -23.92
N VAL A 880 7.76 15.69 -24.98
CA VAL A 880 8.21 14.72 -25.99
C VAL A 880 8.98 13.60 -25.30
N PRO A 881 8.73 12.30 -25.59
CA PRO A 881 9.40 11.16 -24.95
C PRO A 881 10.90 11.34 -24.76
N ALA A 882 11.42 10.92 -23.61
CA ALA A 882 12.84 11.01 -23.29
C ALA A 882 13.64 10.14 -24.28
N LYS A 883 14.83 10.64 -24.63
CA LYS A 883 15.77 9.93 -25.49
C LYS A 883 16.41 8.77 -24.72
N ASP A 884 16.75 7.72 -25.45
CA ASP A 884 17.49 6.59 -24.91
C ASP A 884 18.95 7.01 -24.62
N ALA A 885 19.13 7.56 -23.44
CA ALA A 885 20.42 8.05 -22.98
C ALA A 885 21.37 6.93 -22.55
N TRP A 886 20.86 5.76 -22.15
CA TRP A 886 21.68 4.61 -21.83
C TRP A 886 22.44 4.12 -23.07
N SER A 887 21.73 3.93 -24.19
CA SER A 887 22.37 3.57 -25.46
C SER A 887 23.32 4.64 -26.01
N ALA A 888 23.05 5.92 -25.70
CA ALA A 888 23.92 7.02 -26.10
C ALA A 888 25.27 7.03 -25.36
N LEU A 889 25.31 6.52 -24.12
CA LEU A 889 26.50 6.50 -23.24
C LEU A 889 27.17 5.12 -23.13
N HIS A 890 26.65 4.11 -23.83
CA HIS A 890 27.16 2.73 -23.81
C HIS A 890 27.88 2.37 -25.13
N ARG A 891 28.44 3.37 -25.82
CA ARG A 891 29.16 3.17 -27.09
C ARG A 891 30.60 2.71 -26.84
N PRO A 892 31.25 2.05 -27.83
CA PRO A 892 32.67 1.72 -27.72
C PRO A 892 33.53 2.99 -27.62
N GLY A 893 34.20 3.19 -26.47
CA GLY A 893 35.04 4.37 -26.22
C GLY A 893 34.89 4.87 -24.79
N ILE A 894 35.25 6.14 -24.55
CA ILE A 894 34.80 6.89 -23.37
C ILE A 894 34.06 8.12 -23.88
N ASP A 895 32.75 8.15 -23.69
CA ASP A 895 31.87 9.23 -24.15
C ASP A 895 32.09 10.51 -23.31
N VAL A 896 31.89 11.68 -23.92
CA VAL A 896 32.07 12.97 -23.25
C VAL A 896 30.72 13.63 -23.02
N ILE A 897 30.40 13.89 -21.74
CA ILE A 897 29.26 14.69 -21.30
C ILE A 897 29.80 16.08 -20.94
N VAL A 898 29.23 17.16 -21.47
CA VAL A 898 29.74 18.51 -21.21
C VAL A 898 28.79 19.29 -20.31
N GLU A 899 29.29 19.82 -19.20
CA GLU A 899 28.54 20.68 -18.28
C GLU A 899 28.56 22.13 -18.78
N LEU A 900 27.37 22.73 -18.94
CA LEU A 900 27.22 24.13 -19.34
C LEU A 900 27.55 25.08 -18.19
N ASP A 901 28.11 26.24 -18.52
CA ASP A 901 28.28 27.35 -17.57
C ASP A 901 27.16 28.38 -17.79
N LEU A 902 26.05 28.23 -17.07
CA LEU A 902 24.91 29.14 -17.20
C LEU A 902 25.26 30.58 -16.76
N ALA A 903 26.26 30.76 -15.87
CA ALA A 903 26.69 32.09 -15.45
C ALA A 903 27.42 32.85 -16.57
N ALA A 904 28.07 32.14 -17.50
CA ALA A 904 28.68 32.71 -18.69
C ALA A 904 27.64 33.12 -19.77
N GLY A 905 26.36 32.76 -19.59
CA GLY A 905 25.26 33.06 -20.51
C GLY A 905 25.36 32.36 -21.87
N ARG A 906 24.39 32.60 -22.76
CA ARG A 906 24.29 31.98 -24.11
C ARG A 906 24.22 30.44 -24.07
N ALA A 907 23.39 29.88 -23.20
CA ALA A 907 23.28 28.43 -22.98
C ALA A 907 23.05 27.62 -24.28
N ALA A 908 22.19 28.11 -25.19
CA ALA A 908 21.95 27.47 -26.49
C ALA A 908 23.21 27.41 -27.37
N TRP A 909 23.97 28.52 -27.45
CA TRP A 909 25.24 28.54 -28.18
C TRP A 909 26.26 27.59 -27.56
N GLN A 910 26.38 27.56 -26.22
CA GLN A 910 27.28 26.61 -25.56
C GLN A 910 26.90 25.16 -25.89
N ALA A 911 25.61 24.82 -25.86
CA ALA A 911 25.13 23.49 -26.22
C ALA A 911 25.44 23.13 -27.68
N GLU A 912 25.28 24.05 -28.63
CA GLU A 912 25.68 23.85 -30.02
C GLU A 912 27.18 23.57 -30.15
N GLU A 913 28.03 24.33 -29.45
CA GLU A 913 29.48 24.10 -29.43
C GLU A 913 29.84 22.74 -28.82
N CYS A 914 29.08 22.27 -27.81
CA CYS A 914 29.23 20.92 -27.27
C CYS A 914 29.01 19.86 -28.34
N VAL A 915 27.90 19.96 -29.07
CA VAL A 915 27.55 19.01 -30.14
C VAL A 915 28.57 19.08 -31.29
N ARG A 916 28.97 20.29 -31.71
CA ARG A 916 30.03 20.49 -32.72
C ARG A 916 31.41 19.99 -32.27
N GLY A 917 31.61 19.90 -30.96
CA GLY A 917 32.78 19.31 -30.32
C GLY A 917 32.74 17.79 -30.24
N GLY A 918 31.58 17.17 -30.44
CA GLY A 918 31.37 15.71 -30.37
C GLY A 918 30.85 15.21 -29.02
N ALA A 919 30.27 16.06 -28.18
CA ALA A 919 29.68 15.64 -26.90
C ALA A 919 28.53 14.63 -27.13
N ALA A 920 28.54 13.53 -26.36
CA ALA A 920 27.51 12.50 -26.40
C ALA A 920 26.24 12.91 -25.65
N ALA A 921 26.37 13.76 -24.63
CA ALA A 921 25.27 14.37 -23.90
C ALA A 921 25.69 15.75 -23.36
N VAL A 922 24.70 16.57 -22.99
CA VAL A 922 24.93 17.89 -22.38
C VAL A 922 24.29 17.94 -21.00
N ALA A 923 25.08 18.30 -19.99
CA ALA A 923 24.62 18.49 -18.61
C ALA A 923 24.27 19.96 -18.37
N VAL A 924 23.04 20.19 -17.91
CA VAL A 924 22.49 21.53 -17.68
C VAL A 924 22.24 21.69 -16.18
N PRO A 925 23.06 22.49 -15.47
CA PRO A 925 22.79 22.86 -14.08
C PRO A 925 21.43 23.55 -13.94
N ILE A 926 20.78 23.43 -12.79
CA ILE A 926 19.54 24.15 -12.52
C ILE A 926 19.74 25.66 -12.67
N GLY A 927 18.85 26.28 -13.42
CA GLY A 927 18.85 27.70 -13.76
C GLY A 927 17.47 28.15 -14.27
N PRO A 928 17.36 29.34 -14.86
CA PRO A 928 16.11 29.81 -15.45
C PRO A 928 15.50 28.76 -16.41
N PRO A 929 14.20 28.43 -16.30
CA PRO A 929 13.54 27.47 -17.21
C PRO A 929 13.72 27.78 -18.69
N ALA A 930 13.89 29.06 -19.03
CA ALA A 930 14.16 29.52 -20.39
C ALA A 930 15.49 28.99 -20.95
N ASP A 931 16.52 28.82 -20.12
CA ASP A 931 17.81 28.30 -20.55
C ASP A 931 17.70 26.80 -20.91
N PHE A 932 16.99 26.02 -20.09
CA PHE A 932 16.77 24.60 -20.38
C PHE A 932 15.96 24.40 -21.67
N ALA A 933 14.90 25.19 -21.86
CA ALA A 933 14.10 25.16 -23.08
C ALA A 933 14.91 25.60 -24.32
N ALA A 934 15.74 26.64 -24.20
CA ALA A 934 16.60 27.11 -25.28
C ALA A 934 17.67 26.07 -25.66
N VAL A 935 18.28 25.41 -24.66
CA VAL A 935 19.22 24.30 -24.89
C VAL A 935 18.51 23.14 -25.58
N ARG A 936 17.34 22.71 -25.09
CA ARG A 936 16.59 21.61 -25.69
C ARG A 936 16.22 21.88 -27.16
N ALA A 937 15.89 23.12 -27.49
CA ALA A 937 15.58 23.52 -28.86
C ALA A 937 16.80 23.57 -29.80
N ALA A 938 18.01 23.79 -29.26
CA ALA A 938 19.23 23.96 -30.04
C ALA A 938 19.94 22.65 -30.39
N ILE A 939 19.73 21.58 -29.61
CA ILE A 939 20.49 20.32 -29.76
C ILE A 939 19.61 19.08 -29.74
N ASP A 940 20.08 18.01 -30.39
CA ASP A 940 19.38 16.72 -30.46
C ASP A 940 20.06 15.60 -29.64
N VAL A 941 21.12 15.88 -28.88
CA VAL A 941 21.73 14.91 -27.95
C VAL A 941 20.99 14.85 -26.60
N PRO A 942 21.13 13.77 -25.79
CA PRO A 942 20.52 13.68 -24.47
C PRO A 942 20.88 14.83 -23.52
N LEU A 943 19.91 15.29 -22.72
CA LEU A 943 20.10 16.30 -21.68
C LEU A 943 20.08 15.69 -20.28
N LEU A 944 21.17 15.95 -19.54
CA LEU A 944 21.27 15.63 -18.12
C LEU A 944 20.82 16.82 -17.29
N TYR A 945 19.70 16.65 -16.58
CA TYR A 945 19.21 17.59 -15.58
C TYR A 945 20.06 17.47 -14.31
N GLN A 946 20.74 18.55 -13.94
CA GLN A 946 21.66 18.59 -12.82
C GLN A 946 21.16 19.53 -11.72
N ASP A 947 20.63 18.95 -10.66
CA ASP A 947 20.17 19.61 -9.44
C ASP A 947 20.43 18.67 -8.25
N VAL A 948 20.34 19.17 -7.02
CA VAL A 948 20.30 18.33 -5.82
C VAL A 948 18.85 17.88 -5.63
N VAL A 949 18.51 16.72 -6.20
CA VAL A 949 17.13 16.20 -6.20
C VAL A 949 16.77 15.63 -4.82
N VAL A 950 15.84 16.29 -4.14
CA VAL A 950 15.35 15.94 -2.79
C VAL A 950 13.84 15.64 -2.76
N SER A 951 13.14 15.88 -3.87
CA SER A 951 11.68 15.73 -3.98
C SER A 951 11.24 15.20 -5.35
N SER A 952 10.09 14.52 -5.40
CA SER A 952 9.44 14.10 -6.66
C SER A 952 9.07 15.28 -7.56
N TYR A 953 8.84 16.47 -6.99
CA TYR A 953 8.59 17.70 -7.75
C TYR A 953 9.69 17.95 -8.79
N GLN A 954 10.96 17.85 -8.39
CA GLN A 954 12.11 18.08 -9.26
C GLN A 954 12.20 17.06 -10.39
N VAL A 955 11.75 15.81 -10.16
CA VAL A 955 11.75 14.78 -11.20
C VAL A 955 10.69 15.10 -12.26
N HIS A 956 9.48 15.51 -11.86
CA HIS A 956 8.47 16.00 -12.79
C HIS A 956 8.90 17.31 -13.48
N GLU A 957 9.60 18.19 -12.77
CA GLU A 957 10.18 19.43 -13.31
C GLU A 957 11.22 19.13 -14.39
N ALA A 958 12.18 18.25 -14.12
CA ALA A 958 13.17 17.80 -15.09
C ALA A 958 12.49 17.28 -16.36
N ARG A 959 11.46 16.44 -16.21
CA ARG A 959 10.71 15.90 -17.33
C ARG A 959 9.96 16.98 -18.11
N ALA A 960 9.30 17.89 -17.41
CA ALA A 960 8.57 19.01 -18.01
C ALA A 960 9.49 19.96 -18.81
N LEU A 961 10.77 20.05 -18.42
CA LEU A 961 11.79 20.82 -19.14
C LEU A 961 12.41 20.04 -20.31
N GLY A 962 12.07 18.77 -20.49
CA GLY A 962 12.58 17.93 -21.58
C GLY A 962 13.91 17.25 -21.29
N ALA A 963 14.20 16.99 -20.01
CA ALA A 963 15.35 16.18 -19.61
C ALA A 963 15.19 14.71 -20.07
N ASP A 964 16.34 14.10 -20.34
CA ASP A 964 16.49 12.69 -20.73
C ASP A 964 17.16 11.88 -19.61
N LEU A 965 18.10 12.51 -18.89
CA LEU A 965 18.74 11.97 -17.69
C LEU A 965 18.48 12.88 -16.48
N VAL A 966 18.42 12.29 -15.28
CA VAL A 966 18.28 13.04 -14.01
C VAL A 966 19.39 12.61 -13.06
N LEU A 967 20.18 13.57 -12.58
CA LEU A 967 21.21 13.30 -11.57
C LEU A 967 20.58 13.15 -10.18
N LEU A 968 20.77 11.99 -9.55
CA LEU A 968 20.30 11.69 -8.19
C LEU A 968 21.50 11.52 -7.26
N THR A 969 21.64 12.38 -6.26
CA THR A 969 22.79 12.31 -5.35
C THR A 969 22.52 11.39 -4.17
N ALA A 970 23.24 10.26 -4.07
CA ALA A 970 23.05 9.28 -3.01
C ALA A 970 23.24 9.88 -1.60
N ALA A 971 24.18 10.81 -1.45
CA ALA A 971 24.43 11.51 -0.19
C ALA A 971 23.33 12.53 0.21
N ALA A 972 22.47 12.96 -0.72
CA ALA A 972 21.45 13.98 -0.49
C ALA A 972 20.10 13.41 -0.01
N VAL A 973 19.95 12.08 0.00
CA VAL A 973 18.66 11.42 0.24
C VAL A 973 18.74 10.45 1.41
N VAL A 974 17.67 10.37 2.20
CA VAL A 974 17.58 9.41 3.31
C VAL A 974 17.50 7.96 2.78
N PRO A 975 17.97 6.96 3.55
CA PRO A 975 17.90 5.56 3.14
C PRO A 975 16.48 5.15 2.71
N GLY A 976 16.35 4.56 1.52
CA GLY A 976 15.08 4.16 0.91
C GLY A 976 14.38 5.23 0.05
N ALA A 977 14.74 6.52 0.15
CA ALA A 977 14.23 7.55 -0.75
C ALA A 977 14.88 7.48 -2.15
N LEU A 978 16.15 7.07 -2.23
CA LEU A 978 16.87 6.90 -3.50
C LEU A 978 16.15 5.94 -4.45
N ALA A 979 15.75 4.75 -3.98
CA ALA A 979 15.04 3.76 -4.79
C ALA A 979 13.69 4.28 -5.33
N ARG A 980 12.97 5.09 -4.55
CA ARG A 980 11.72 5.70 -5.01
C ARG A 980 11.95 6.74 -6.10
N LEU A 981 12.99 7.56 -5.97
CA LEU A 981 13.35 8.55 -6.98
C LEU A 981 13.83 7.88 -8.26
N VAL A 982 14.63 6.80 -8.16
CA VAL A 982 15.03 5.96 -9.30
C VAL A 982 13.80 5.45 -10.03
N GLY A 983 12.87 4.79 -9.32
CA GLY A 983 11.63 4.28 -9.93
C GLY A 983 10.75 5.38 -10.54
N LEU A 984 10.72 6.57 -9.95
CA LEU A 984 9.97 7.71 -10.52
C LEU A 984 10.61 8.24 -11.81
N VAL A 985 11.94 8.38 -11.84
CA VAL A 985 12.68 8.80 -13.05
C VAL A 985 12.40 7.82 -14.19
N GLU A 986 12.50 6.51 -13.91
CA GLU A 986 12.22 5.44 -14.88
C GLU A 986 10.76 5.43 -15.34
N SER A 987 9.80 5.62 -14.42
CA SER A 987 8.37 5.67 -14.76
C SER A 987 7.99 6.82 -15.70
N LEU A 988 8.81 7.87 -15.73
CA LEU A 988 8.65 9.02 -16.64
C LEU A 988 9.47 8.87 -17.93
N GLY A 989 10.09 7.71 -18.14
CA GLY A 989 10.87 7.35 -19.32
C GLY A 989 12.29 7.93 -19.36
N MET A 990 12.76 8.56 -18.28
CA MET A 990 14.11 9.13 -18.19
C MET A 990 15.09 8.12 -17.59
N THR A 991 16.39 8.37 -17.76
CA THR A 991 17.46 7.53 -17.18
C THR A 991 18.01 8.14 -15.87
N PRO A 992 17.95 7.43 -14.74
CA PRO A 992 18.54 7.92 -13.48
C PRO A 992 20.07 7.78 -13.51
N VAL A 993 20.78 8.85 -13.16
CA VAL A 993 22.24 8.86 -12.99
C VAL A 993 22.54 9.03 -11.52
N ILE A 994 23.00 7.98 -10.82
CA ILE A 994 23.24 8.07 -9.38
C ILE A 994 24.66 8.59 -9.11
N ASP A 995 24.74 9.77 -8.48
CA ASP A 995 25.98 10.43 -8.09
C ASP A 995 26.48 9.89 -6.74
N VAL A 996 27.69 9.32 -6.73
CA VAL A 996 28.30 8.66 -5.58
C VAL A 996 29.71 9.17 -5.31
N HIS A 997 30.06 9.29 -4.03
CA HIS A 997 31.33 9.84 -3.56
C HIS A 997 32.17 8.82 -2.78
N THR A 998 31.53 7.73 -2.35
CA THR A 998 32.15 6.70 -1.52
C THR A 998 31.74 5.31 -2.00
N LEU A 999 32.54 4.29 -1.67
CA LEU A 999 32.18 2.89 -1.93
C LEU A 999 30.87 2.47 -1.26
N SER A 1000 30.53 3.09 -0.12
CA SER A 1000 29.25 2.84 0.55
C SER A 1000 28.07 3.36 -0.27
N GLU A 1001 28.19 4.55 -0.85
CA GLU A 1001 27.17 5.13 -1.72
C GLU A 1001 27.05 4.34 -3.03
N ALA A 1002 28.18 3.89 -3.60
CA ALA A 1002 28.19 3.00 -4.76
C ALA A 1002 27.43 1.68 -4.49
N GLY A 1003 27.61 1.10 -3.30
CA GLY A 1003 26.85 -0.08 -2.88
C GLY A 1003 25.34 0.18 -2.80
N GLN A 1004 24.94 1.31 -2.22
CA GLN A 1004 23.53 1.72 -2.16
C GLN A 1004 22.94 1.96 -3.55
N ALA A 1005 23.69 2.58 -4.46
CA ALA A 1005 23.26 2.81 -5.83
C ALA A 1005 22.96 1.48 -6.55
N LEU A 1006 23.83 0.48 -6.40
CA LEU A 1006 23.65 -0.85 -6.99
C LEU A 1006 22.42 -1.57 -6.42
N GLU A 1007 22.12 -1.41 -5.13
CA GLU A 1007 20.93 -2.00 -4.50
C GLU A 1007 19.62 -1.45 -5.09
N THR A 1008 19.63 -0.28 -5.71
CA THR A 1008 18.43 0.29 -6.37
C THR A 1008 18.17 -0.28 -7.77
N GLY A 1009 19.10 -1.05 -8.34
CA GLY A 1009 19.01 -1.55 -9.72
C GLY A 1009 19.42 -0.55 -10.79
N ALA A 1010 20.03 0.58 -10.42
CA ALA A 1010 20.40 1.63 -11.37
C ALA A 1010 21.40 1.16 -12.44
N SER A 1011 21.09 1.51 -13.70
CA SER A 1011 21.90 1.16 -14.87
C SER A 1011 23.03 2.14 -15.17
N VAL A 1012 23.03 3.33 -14.52
CA VAL A 1012 24.05 4.38 -14.70
C VAL A 1012 24.51 4.94 -13.35
N ILE A 1013 25.81 4.85 -13.07
CA ILE A 1013 26.43 5.37 -11.83
C ILE A 1013 27.52 6.38 -12.17
N CYS A 1014 27.41 7.57 -11.57
CA CYS A 1014 28.38 8.64 -11.67
C CYS A 1014 29.26 8.67 -10.42
N VAL A 1015 30.55 8.36 -10.58
CA VAL A 1015 31.56 8.48 -9.53
C VAL A 1015 32.09 9.92 -9.51
N ASN A 1016 31.77 10.64 -8.45
CA ASN A 1016 32.12 12.04 -8.29
C ASN A 1016 33.36 12.19 -7.39
N ALA A 1017 34.46 12.64 -7.99
CA ALA A 1017 35.70 12.87 -7.28
C ALA A 1017 35.62 14.07 -6.31
N ARG A 1018 34.70 15.03 -6.51
CA ARG A 1018 34.50 16.15 -5.59
C ARG A 1018 33.66 15.71 -4.41
N ARG A 1019 34.14 15.89 -3.18
CA ARG A 1019 33.33 15.56 -2.00
C ARG A 1019 32.01 16.36 -1.99
N PHE A 1020 30.92 15.70 -1.61
CA PHE A 1020 29.62 16.36 -1.45
C PHE A 1020 29.70 17.51 -0.42
N GLY A 1021 29.30 18.72 -0.84
CA GLY A 1021 29.43 19.96 -0.04
C GLY A 1021 30.86 20.53 0.08
N GLY A 1022 31.82 19.99 -0.67
CA GLY A 1022 33.23 20.42 -0.69
C GLY A 1022 33.67 21.05 -2.02
N THR A 1023 34.84 21.69 -2.02
CA THR A 1023 35.42 22.37 -3.19
C THR A 1023 36.69 21.71 -3.73
N THR A 1024 37.16 20.63 -3.10
CA THR A 1024 38.39 19.93 -3.48
C THR A 1024 38.09 18.51 -3.92
N ASP A 1025 38.73 18.09 -5.01
CA ASP A 1025 38.73 16.70 -5.45
C ASP A 1025 39.38 15.81 -4.38
N SER A 1026 38.83 14.63 -4.18
CA SER A 1026 39.39 13.59 -3.33
C SER A 1026 40.41 12.78 -4.12
N GLU A 1027 41.65 12.75 -3.64
CA GLU A 1027 42.71 11.96 -4.26
C GLU A 1027 42.32 10.49 -4.31
N GLY A 1028 42.34 9.92 -5.52
CA GLY A 1028 42.12 8.50 -5.76
C GLY A 1028 40.67 8.01 -5.76
N ALA A 1029 39.64 8.84 -5.52
CA ALA A 1029 38.25 8.33 -5.44
C ALA A 1029 37.80 7.55 -6.68
N LEU A 1030 38.13 8.05 -7.87
CA LEU A 1030 37.86 7.34 -9.13
C LEU A 1030 38.61 6.00 -9.19
N ASP A 1031 39.85 5.93 -8.73
CA ASP A 1031 40.68 4.73 -8.76
C ASP A 1031 40.20 3.66 -7.77
N HIS A 1032 39.52 4.07 -6.70
CA HIS A 1032 39.00 3.16 -5.68
C HIS A 1032 37.57 2.69 -5.99
N ILE A 1033 36.74 3.50 -6.65
CA ILE A 1033 35.31 3.20 -6.84
C ILE A 1033 35.03 2.57 -8.21
N LEU A 1034 35.62 3.07 -9.30
CA LEU A 1034 35.33 2.58 -10.66
C LEU A 1034 35.60 1.06 -10.84
N PRO A 1035 36.68 0.48 -10.29
CA PRO A 1035 36.95 -0.95 -10.42
C PRO A 1035 35.96 -1.84 -9.67
N GLU A 1036 35.32 -1.32 -8.63
CA GLU A 1036 34.37 -2.06 -7.79
C GLU A 1036 32.94 -2.08 -8.39
N LEU A 1037 32.67 -1.24 -9.39
CA LEU A 1037 31.39 -1.23 -10.09
C LEU A 1037 31.30 -2.38 -11.11
N PRO A 1038 30.13 -3.05 -11.25
CA PRO A 1038 29.92 -4.10 -12.24
C PRO A 1038 30.12 -3.62 -13.68
N LEU A 1039 30.37 -4.56 -14.60
CA LEU A 1039 30.53 -4.27 -16.04
C LEU A 1039 29.21 -3.89 -16.74
N GLU A 1040 28.08 -4.27 -16.16
CA GLU A 1040 26.74 -4.03 -16.72
C GLU A 1040 26.23 -2.60 -16.48
N VAL A 1041 26.89 -1.86 -15.59
CA VAL A 1041 26.54 -0.48 -15.25
C VAL A 1041 27.37 0.47 -16.10
N VAL A 1042 26.72 1.47 -16.72
CA VAL A 1042 27.43 2.58 -17.37
C VAL A 1042 28.13 3.41 -16.30
N LYS A 1043 29.46 3.44 -16.36
CA LYS A 1043 30.30 4.15 -15.38
C LYS A 1043 30.64 5.54 -15.89
N ILE A 1044 30.19 6.56 -15.17
CA ILE A 1044 30.49 7.96 -15.45
C ILE A 1044 31.51 8.47 -14.41
N ALA A 1045 32.54 9.20 -14.85
CA ALA A 1045 33.45 9.92 -13.96
C ALA A 1045 33.15 11.42 -13.99
N ARG A 1046 33.09 12.03 -12.80
CA ARG A 1046 32.91 13.48 -12.65
C ARG A 1046 33.97 14.06 -11.72
N GLY A 1047 34.68 15.08 -12.19
CA GLY A 1047 35.84 15.63 -11.48
C GLY A 1047 37.05 14.69 -11.48
N GLY A 1048 38.25 15.20 -11.17
CA GLY A 1048 39.47 14.39 -11.16
C GLY A 1048 40.00 13.93 -12.53
N ILE A 1049 39.44 14.46 -13.63
CA ILE A 1049 39.95 14.32 -15.00
C ILE A 1049 39.99 15.72 -15.64
N ARG A 1050 41.18 16.27 -15.86
CA ARG A 1050 41.42 17.66 -16.29
C ARG A 1050 41.79 17.79 -17.76
N GLY A 1051 42.08 16.68 -18.43
CA GLY A 1051 42.46 16.71 -19.84
C GLY A 1051 42.69 15.32 -20.44
N PRO A 1052 43.10 15.29 -21.72
CA PRO A 1052 43.24 14.06 -22.50
C PRO A 1052 44.16 13.01 -21.88
N GLU A 1053 45.29 13.43 -21.31
CA GLU A 1053 46.27 12.51 -20.70
C GLU A 1053 45.69 11.75 -19.49
N GLU A 1054 44.96 12.45 -18.62
CA GLU A 1054 44.29 11.85 -17.46
C GLU A 1054 43.12 10.94 -17.88
N LEU A 1055 42.44 11.25 -18.99
CA LEU A 1055 41.41 10.38 -19.56
C LEU A 1055 42.02 9.08 -20.13
N VAL A 1056 43.11 9.20 -20.88
CA VAL A 1056 43.84 8.05 -21.45
C VAL A 1056 44.35 7.12 -20.35
N ALA A 1057 44.87 7.68 -19.25
CA ALA A 1057 45.32 6.90 -18.10
C ALA A 1057 44.20 6.05 -17.44
N ARG A 1058 42.93 6.36 -17.69
CA ARG A 1058 41.76 5.68 -17.11
C ARG A 1058 41.08 4.70 -18.07
N THR A 1059 41.59 4.51 -19.29
CA THR A 1059 41.01 3.60 -20.30
C THR A 1059 40.89 2.14 -19.85
N GLY A 1060 41.69 1.71 -18.86
CA GLY A 1060 41.65 0.37 -18.25
C GLY A 1060 40.73 0.19 -17.03
N THR A 1061 40.03 1.22 -16.55
CA THR A 1061 39.19 1.11 -15.33
C THR A 1061 37.76 0.66 -15.59
N GLY A 1062 37.39 0.45 -16.86
CA GLY A 1062 36.01 0.18 -17.25
C GLY A 1062 35.14 1.44 -17.35
N LEU A 1063 35.73 2.64 -17.32
CA LEU A 1063 35.02 3.91 -17.47
C LEU A 1063 34.32 4.04 -18.82
N ASP A 1064 33.05 4.42 -18.87
CA ASP A 1064 32.27 4.52 -20.12
C ASP A 1064 32.01 5.96 -20.55
N ALA A 1065 31.89 6.90 -19.60
CA ALA A 1065 31.77 8.32 -19.92
C ALA A 1065 32.46 9.23 -18.90
N VAL A 1066 32.75 10.47 -19.29
CA VAL A 1066 33.29 11.53 -18.41
C VAL A 1066 32.46 12.80 -18.50
N VAL A 1067 32.20 13.43 -17.36
CA VAL A 1067 31.64 14.77 -17.28
C VAL A 1067 32.78 15.79 -17.32
N LEU A 1068 32.87 16.53 -18.41
CA LEU A 1068 33.81 17.61 -18.64
C LEU A 1068 33.17 18.94 -18.23
N ASP A 1069 33.75 19.59 -17.23
CA ASP A 1069 33.27 20.89 -16.72
C ASP A 1069 34.27 22.03 -16.96
N GLY A 1070 33.79 23.27 -16.85
CA GLY A 1070 34.63 24.46 -16.93
C GLY A 1070 35.09 24.86 -18.34
N VAL A 1071 34.69 24.14 -19.39
CA VAL A 1071 35.09 24.43 -20.79
C VAL A 1071 34.67 25.82 -21.26
N PHE A 1072 33.55 26.34 -20.76
CA PHE A 1072 33.01 27.65 -21.13
C PHE A 1072 33.38 28.78 -20.16
N ARG A 1073 34.24 28.52 -19.16
CA ARG A 1073 34.73 29.57 -18.25
C ARG A 1073 35.58 30.58 -19.01
N GLU A 1074 35.60 31.82 -18.52
CA GLU A 1074 36.49 32.83 -19.09
C GLU A 1074 37.97 32.38 -19.07
N GLY A 1075 38.64 32.50 -20.22
CA GLY A 1075 40.07 32.23 -20.36
C GLY A 1075 40.46 30.80 -20.79
N THR A 1076 39.51 29.89 -21.03
CA THR A 1076 39.78 28.48 -21.40
C THR A 1076 40.07 28.22 -22.88
N GLY A 1077 40.04 29.25 -23.73
CA GLY A 1077 40.36 29.13 -25.15
C GLY A 1077 39.17 28.67 -26.00
N ASP A 1078 39.43 27.90 -27.06
CA ASP A 1078 38.39 27.40 -27.97
C ASP A 1078 37.68 26.16 -27.35
N PRO A 1079 36.40 26.28 -26.94
CA PRO A 1079 35.68 25.22 -26.26
C PRO A 1079 35.47 23.99 -27.14
N GLN A 1080 35.21 24.21 -28.43
CA GLN A 1080 35.00 23.13 -29.39
C GLN A 1080 36.27 22.29 -29.56
N ARG A 1081 37.43 22.95 -29.62
CA ARG A 1081 38.72 22.27 -29.68
C ARG A 1081 39.00 21.45 -28.42
N ALA A 1082 38.72 22.00 -27.23
CA ALA A 1082 38.93 21.28 -25.97
C ALA A 1082 38.06 20.01 -25.88
N ILE A 1083 36.79 20.09 -26.29
CA ILE A 1083 35.87 18.95 -26.30
C ILE A 1083 36.36 17.90 -27.30
N ARG A 1084 36.75 18.29 -28.52
CA ARG A 1084 37.28 17.35 -29.53
C ARG A 1084 38.51 16.61 -29.05
N GLN A 1085 39.41 17.27 -28.31
CA GLN A 1085 40.59 16.63 -27.75
C GLN A 1085 40.23 15.54 -26.73
N MET A 1086 39.19 15.76 -25.92
CA MET A 1086 38.68 14.76 -24.98
C MET A 1086 37.99 13.59 -25.70
N VAL A 1087 37.16 13.88 -26.70
CA VAL A 1087 36.50 12.85 -27.53
C VAL A 1087 37.55 11.97 -28.23
N SER A 1088 38.54 12.59 -28.88
CA SER A 1088 39.64 11.86 -29.55
C SER A 1088 40.43 10.97 -28.57
N ALA A 1089 40.62 11.44 -27.33
CA ALA A 1089 41.29 10.66 -26.30
C ALA A 1089 40.45 9.47 -25.79
N GLY A 1090 39.12 9.61 -25.75
CA GLY A 1090 38.19 8.52 -25.43
C GLY A 1090 38.14 7.43 -26.52
N GLU A 1091 38.33 7.81 -27.78
CA GLU A 1091 38.33 6.89 -28.93
C GLU A 1091 39.59 5.98 -28.99
N LEU A 1092 40.75 6.45 -28.51
CA LEU A 1092 42.00 5.67 -28.47
C LEU A 1092 41.90 4.36 -27.66
N ARG A 1093 40.90 4.22 -26.78
CA ARG A 1093 40.55 2.98 -26.05
C ARG A 1093 40.16 1.83 -26.97
N TRP A 1094 39.60 2.11 -28.14
CA TRP A 1094 39.12 1.10 -29.09
C TRP A 1094 40.26 0.44 -29.88
N GLU A 1095 41.26 1.20 -30.31
CA GLU A 1095 42.36 0.69 -31.13
C GLU A 1095 43.30 -0.26 -30.36
N HIS A 1096 43.53 -0.02 -29.06
CA HIS A 1096 44.35 -0.92 -28.22
C HIS A 1096 43.64 -2.24 -27.87
N HIS A 1097 42.30 -2.29 -27.88
CA HIS A 1097 41.55 -3.53 -27.60
C HIS A 1097 41.43 -4.46 -28.81
N GLN A 1098 41.57 -3.97 -30.05
CA GLN A 1098 41.67 -4.87 -31.22
C GLN A 1098 43.02 -5.60 -31.30
N ALA A 1099 44.07 -5.08 -30.67
CA ALA A 1099 45.40 -5.71 -30.65
C ALA A 1099 45.55 -6.82 -29.59
N GLY A 1100 44.62 -6.94 -28.63
CA GLY A 1100 44.61 -7.96 -27.58
C GLY A 1100 43.24 -8.65 -27.51
N GLY A 1101 43.16 -9.84 -28.10
CA GLY A 1101 41.92 -10.57 -28.36
C GLY A 1101 41.04 -10.92 -27.14
N ASP A 1102 39.78 -11.17 -27.48
CA ASP A 1102 38.65 -11.73 -26.72
C ASP A 1102 37.95 -10.82 -25.68
N ARG A 1103 36.80 -10.28 -26.08
CA ARG A 1103 35.64 -10.12 -25.18
C ARG A 1103 34.80 -11.41 -25.27
N PRO A 1104 34.50 -12.10 -24.15
CA PRO A 1104 33.56 -13.22 -24.19
C PRO A 1104 32.13 -12.71 -24.38
N SER A 1105 31.39 -13.35 -25.28
CA SER A 1105 29.97 -13.11 -25.53
C SER A 1105 29.11 -13.45 -24.29
N PRO A 1106 28.00 -12.74 -24.04
CA PRO A 1106 27.06 -13.10 -23.00
C PRO A 1106 26.19 -14.27 -23.50
N HIS A 1107 26.47 -15.48 -23.01
CA HIS A 1107 25.53 -16.59 -23.13
C HIS A 1107 24.50 -16.50 -22.00
N LEU A 1108 23.22 -16.46 -22.39
CA LEU A 1108 22.06 -16.75 -21.55
C LEU A 1108 22.22 -18.10 -20.83
N GLY A 1109 22.01 -18.09 -19.52
CA GLY A 1109 21.94 -19.28 -18.65
C GLY A 1109 21.25 -18.96 -17.35
#